data_AF-A0A937TWU6-F1
#
_entry.id   AF-A0A937TWU6-F1
#
_cell.length_a   1.000
_cell.length_b   1.000
_cell.length_c   1.000
_cell.angle_alpha   90.00
_cell.angle_beta   90.00
_cell.angle_gamma   90.00
#
_symmetry.space_group_name_H-M   'P 1'
#
loop_
_entity.id
_entity.type
_entity.pdbx_description
1 polymer ?
#
loop_
_entity_poly.entity_id
_entity_poly.type
_entity_poly.pdbx_seq_one_letter_code
_entity_poly.pdbx_strand_id
1 'polypeptide(L)'
;MRLRKSLFYFTFCLLFSALAAQAKSPIPWQSQYKIKPAEKARLTPADVVGPDGIVYPNWTKCGVQGGIPNVQTAVRIEDFGAKANDNNDDSQALAKACESAGKKGGGAVLLGEGTYYLDRPVTVRHNNVVIRGKGPDKTRLIFRYAIPKNGVAFYNPPPGSKVGPNTRIDMHAAPSSLAKMTIMIADKTIGIWTRGQHSGNTFNFAVSGRQALSKVSNGRHTLKGIAEYKDGKKRTGQIPILLDSKFNDTTRPADTRAAITFAGQGPVGAKLKLAKDAKRGDTKLQLISAAGLRPGDSIYIDGPATERWKKLTQNACKWGLYRNYEVIVTKIEGNTISVNQPMRIEFPTIDGSYVQKIKPIQRCGVESLYIEQAENLWISSVVFYHGWNCWAKNVTIKKCGRFPVYGSMAKWCEIRDCTFDDAWFKGGGGTAYTGWDRCWDCLMENTETFKMRHAPLFQWAAAGNVVRKSTFHESDGQWHAGWTNENLIEQCVIESVRGHGGYGYGMWASPPADKAHGPNGPRNVVYNCDVSSPRAGLWMGGMNENWLILHNRFTVDSGPGVFAKTVSFDHIIKNNTFILKDQKSPMVHLATADCIGIEIENNTLSGGNAKIIAGPAQPAVNNNNKTLPLTNAPRPRPAVASIYEWQLQNAKNK
;
A
#
# COMPACT_ATOMS: atom_id res chain seq x y z
N MET A 1 -74.27 47.04 -52.02
CA MET A 1 -73.44 47.15 -50.80
C MET A 1 -72.35 46.09 -50.86
N ARG A 2 -71.11 46.50 -51.12
CA ARG A 2 -69.97 45.63 -51.49
C ARG A 2 -69.03 45.38 -50.31
N LEU A 3 -68.43 44.20 -50.34
CA LEU A 3 -67.44 43.59 -49.45
C LEU A 3 -66.24 44.50 -49.07
N ARG A 4 -65.69 44.26 -47.88
CA ARG A 4 -64.25 44.02 -47.65
C ARG A 4 -64.03 43.18 -46.38
N LYS A 5 -63.22 42.11 -46.49
CA LYS A 5 -62.76 41.22 -45.41
C LYS A 5 -61.59 41.87 -44.66
N SER A 6 -61.44 41.60 -43.36
CA SER A 6 -60.20 41.81 -42.61
C SER A 6 -60.08 40.78 -41.48
N LEU A 7 -58.83 40.38 -41.22
CA LEU A 7 -58.37 39.12 -40.66
C LEU A 7 -58.04 39.25 -39.15
N PHE A 8 -58.26 38.18 -38.38
CA PHE A 8 -57.98 38.02 -36.95
C PHE A 8 -56.48 37.97 -36.60
N TYR A 9 -56.11 38.49 -35.43
CA TYR A 9 -54.90 38.09 -34.69
C TYR A 9 -55.25 37.82 -33.22
N PHE A 10 -54.89 36.62 -32.75
CA PHE A 10 -54.98 36.15 -31.36
C PHE A 10 -53.71 36.53 -30.60
N THR A 11 -53.83 37.06 -29.37
CA THR A 11 -52.71 37.30 -28.46
C THR A 11 -52.72 36.25 -27.36
N PHE A 12 -51.63 35.49 -27.23
CA PHE A 12 -51.41 34.47 -26.19
C PHE A 12 -50.47 35.05 -25.13
N CYS A 13 -50.93 35.18 -23.88
CA CYS A 13 -50.07 35.50 -22.74
C CYS A 13 -49.35 34.23 -22.26
N LEU A 14 -48.01 34.24 -22.28
CA LEU A 14 -47.16 33.20 -21.70
C LEU A 14 -46.51 33.74 -20.41
N LEU A 15 -46.90 33.17 -19.27
CA LEU A 15 -46.15 33.27 -18.02
C LEU A 15 -44.87 32.43 -18.12
N PHE A 16 -43.71 33.06 -18.00
CA PHE A 16 -42.43 32.35 -17.83
C PHE A 16 -42.18 32.07 -16.35
N SER A 17 -42.29 30.81 -15.94
CA SER A 17 -41.69 30.31 -14.70
C SER A 17 -40.25 29.87 -14.98
N ALA A 18 -39.27 30.67 -14.55
CA ALA A 18 -37.86 30.31 -14.64
C ALA A 18 -37.51 29.28 -13.54
N LEU A 19 -37.38 28.01 -13.94
CA LEU A 19 -36.67 27.00 -13.15
C LEU A 19 -35.17 27.31 -13.25
N ALA A 20 -34.61 27.95 -12.23
CA ALA A 20 -33.16 28.07 -12.09
C ALA A 20 -32.58 26.66 -11.90
N ALA A 21 -31.92 26.13 -12.93
CA ALA A 21 -31.10 24.93 -12.81
C ALA A 21 -29.98 25.24 -11.81
N GLN A 22 -30.05 24.66 -10.61
CA GLN A 22 -28.99 24.77 -9.61
C GLN A 22 -27.69 24.25 -10.22
N ALA A 23 -26.73 25.14 -10.48
CA ALA A 23 -25.44 24.75 -11.04
C ALA A 23 -24.82 23.67 -10.16
N LYS A 24 -24.51 22.52 -10.75
CA LYS A 24 -23.88 21.40 -10.05
C LYS A 24 -22.52 21.88 -9.53
N SER A 25 -22.30 21.77 -8.22
CA SER A 25 -21.03 22.12 -7.57
C SER A 25 -19.84 21.50 -8.33
N PRO A 26 -18.77 22.26 -8.62
CA PRO A 26 -17.58 21.74 -9.31
C PRO A 26 -16.80 20.73 -8.46
N ILE A 27 -17.01 20.75 -7.13
CA ILE A 27 -16.42 19.80 -6.17
C ILE A 27 -17.47 18.82 -5.63
N PRO A 28 -17.08 17.60 -5.25
CA PRO A 28 -18.01 16.52 -4.96
C PRO A 28 -18.57 16.60 -3.53
N TRP A 29 -17.92 17.36 -2.65
CA TRP A 29 -18.34 17.67 -1.29
C TRP A 29 -17.78 19.03 -0.87
N GLN A 30 -18.33 19.60 0.21
CA GLN A 30 -17.82 20.84 0.80
C GLN A 30 -16.42 20.62 1.37
N SER A 31 -15.52 21.60 1.20
CA SER A 31 -14.15 21.58 1.76
C SER A 31 -14.14 21.09 3.21
N GLN A 32 -13.55 19.93 3.43
CA GLN A 32 -13.54 19.21 4.69
C GLN A 32 -12.15 19.25 5.33
N TYR A 33 -11.11 19.21 4.51
CA TYR A 33 -9.74 18.91 4.93
C TYR A 33 -8.83 20.13 4.98
N LYS A 34 -9.13 21.18 4.20
CA LYS A 34 -8.45 22.48 4.33
C LYS A 34 -9.05 23.23 5.51
N ILE A 35 -8.34 23.19 6.63
CA ILE A 35 -8.73 23.80 7.91
C ILE A 35 -7.69 24.86 8.28
N LYS A 36 -8.13 26.05 8.68
CA LYS A 36 -7.28 27.11 9.22
C LYS A 36 -7.16 26.97 10.74
N PRO A 37 -6.03 27.34 11.36
CA PRO A 37 -5.88 27.28 12.82
C PRO A 37 -6.95 28.04 13.61
N ALA A 38 -7.48 29.13 13.04
CA ALA A 38 -8.54 29.93 13.66
C ALA A 38 -9.90 29.21 13.70
N GLU A 39 -10.13 28.19 12.85
CA GLU A 39 -11.37 27.42 12.78
C GLU A 39 -11.41 26.32 13.87
N LYS A 40 -11.29 26.73 15.14
CA LYS A 40 -11.16 25.82 16.29
C LYS A 40 -12.24 24.75 16.35
N ALA A 41 -13.47 25.06 15.91
CA ALA A 41 -14.59 24.12 15.89
C ALA A 41 -14.47 23.00 14.84
N ARG A 42 -13.62 23.17 13.82
CA ARG A 42 -13.35 22.17 12.77
C ARG A 42 -12.15 21.28 13.09
N LEU A 43 -11.27 21.69 14.01
CA LEU A 43 -10.11 20.90 14.41
C LEU A 43 -10.56 19.66 15.20
N THR A 44 -9.97 18.53 14.88
CA THR A 44 -10.24 17.23 15.52
C THR A 44 -8.96 16.64 16.11
N PRO A 45 -9.02 15.56 16.91
CA PRO A 45 -7.81 14.87 17.38
C PRO A 45 -6.92 14.30 16.25
N ALA A 46 -7.44 14.18 15.02
CA ALA A 46 -6.67 13.79 13.84
C ALA A 46 -5.84 14.95 13.24
N ASP A 47 -5.91 16.15 13.83
CA ASP A 47 -5.28 17.37 13.34
C ASP A 47 -4.19 17.88 14.29
N VAL A 48 -3.12 18.42 13.72
CA VAL A 48 -2.07 19.14 14.44
C VAL A 48 -1.81 20.47 13.76
N VAL A 49 -1.99 21.58 14.49
CA VAL A 49 -1.58 22.91 14.02
C VAL A 49 -0.05 22.95 14.04
N GLY A 50 0.56 23.08 12.86
CA GLY A 50 2.00 23.11 12.68
C GLY A 50 2.64 24.47 13.03
N PRO A 51 3.97 24.51 13.07
CA PRO A 51 4.74 25.69 13.46
C PRO A 51 4.67 26.83 12.42
N ASP A 52 4.19 26.53 11.23
CA ASP A 52 4.01 27.42 10.08
C ASP A 52 2.56 27.90 9.92
N GLY A 53 1.69 27.59 10.88
CA GLY A 53 0.26 27.92 10.82
C GLY A 53 -0.55 27.06 9.85
N ILE A 54 0.02 25.96 9.32
CA ILE A 54 -0.71 24.99 8.51
C ILE A 54 -1.23 23.87 9.43
N VAL A 55 -2.45 23.40 9.20
CA VAL A 55 -2.99 22.24 9.90
C VAL A 55 -2.54 20.96 9.17
N TYR A 56 -1.85 20.07 9.88
CA TYR A 56 -1.34 18.79 9.38
C TYR A 56 -2.17 17.61 9.91
N PRO A 57 -2.16 16.46 9.22
CA PRO A 57 -2.56 15.20 9.83
C PRO A 57 -1.70 14.88 11.05
N ASN A 58 -2.30 14.20 12.03
CA ASN A 58 -1.60 13.73 13.22
C ASN A 58 -0.83 12.43 12.91
N TRP A 59 0.50 12.47 13.01
CA TRP A 59 1.40 11.33 12.84
C TRP A 59 2.09 10.89 14.13
N THR A 60 1.69 11.42 15.29
CA THR A 60 2.35 11.14 16.59
C THR A 60 2.32 9.67 17.02
N LYS A 61 1.53 8.84 16.33
CA LYS A 61 1.41 7.40 16.58
C LYS A 61 2.07 6.54 15.49
N CYS A 62 2.85 7.11 14.57
CA CYS A 62 3.50 6.35 13.52
C CYS A 62 4.68 5.52 14.01
N GLY A 63 4.88 4.35 13.42
CA GLY A 63 5.95 3.42 13.76
C GLY A 63 5.60 2.48 14.91
N VAL A 64 6.59 1.68 15.34
CA VAL A 64 6.43 0.67 16.39
C VAL A 64 6.13 1.39 17.71
N GLN A 65 5.02 1.02 18.35
CA GLN A 65 4.61 1.66 19.60
C GLN A 65 5.61 1.36 20.72
N GLY A 66 6.21 2.42 21.28
CA GLY A 66 7.31 2.33 22.24
C GLY A 66 8.70 2.23 21.61
N GLY A 67 8.81 2.33 20.29
CA GLY A 67 10.05 2.15 19.53
C GLY A 67 10.39 0.67 19.29
N ILE A 68 11.29 0.41 18.35
CA ILE A 68 11.80 -0.94 18.07
C ILE A 68 12.55 -1.46 19.32
N PRO A 69 12.09 -2.55 19.96
CA PRO A 69 12.69 -3.05 21.19
C PRO A 69 14.00 -3.79 20.94
N ASN A 70 14.90 -3.80 21.93
CA ASN A 70 16.03 -4.73 21.94
C ASN A 70 15.57 -6.11 22.44
N VAL A 71 15.22 -6.99 21.52
CA VAL A 71 14.73 -8.34 21.84
C VAL A 71 15.88 -9.27 22.23
N GLN A 72 15.77 -9.96 23.37
CA GLN A 72 16.79 -10.93 23.81
C GLN A 72 16.79 -12.19 22.94
N THR A 73 17.97 -12.79 22.75
CA THR A 73 18.09 -14.07 22.05
C THR A 73 17.46 -15.19 22.88
N ALA A 74 16.51 -15.90 22.30
CA ALA A 74 15.86 -17.04 22.92
C ALA A 74 16.48 -18.38 22.49
N VAL A 75 16.90 -18.46 21.23
CA VAL A 75 17.49 -19.66 20.63
C VAL A 75 18.45 -19.30 19.49
N ARG A 76 19.37 -20.21 19.16
CA ARG A 76 20.20 -20.14 17.96
C ARG A 76 19.62 -21.05 16.88
N ILE A 77 19.75 -20.68 15.61
CA ILE A 77 19.25 -21.54 14.51
C ILE A 77 20.02 -22.87 14.45
N GLU A 78 21.30 -22.85 14.82
CA GLU A 78 22.20 -24.00 14.80
C GLU A 78 21.77 -25.08 15.80
N ASP A 79 21.08 -24.71 16.88
CA ASP A 79 20.48 -25.65 17.84
C ASP A 79 19.37 -26.52 17.19
N PHE A 80 18.91 -26.15 16.00
CA PHE A 80 17.89 -26.85 15.22
C PHE A 80 18.46 -27.53 13.96
N GLY A 81 19.78 -27.64 13.88
CA GLY A 81 20.49 -28.35 12.81
C GLY A 81 20.86 -27.51 11.60
N ALA A 82 20.66 -26.19 11.64
CA ALA A 82 21.19 -25.30 10.59
C ALA A 82 22.71 -25.21 10.68
N LYS A 83 23.37 -25.06 9.54
CA LYS A 83 24.82 -24.90 9.48
C LYS A 83 25.20 -23.94 8.36
N ALA A 84 25.83 -22.83 8.73
CA ALA A 84 26.30 -21.87 7.74
C ALA A 84 27.33 -22.48 6.77
N ASN A 85 27.27 -22.04 5.52
CA ASN A 85 28.22 -22.32 4.44
C ASN A 85 28.33 -23.80 4.02
N ASP A 86 27.34 -24.65 4.34
CA ASP A 86 27.37 -26.06 3.98
C ASP A 86 26.54 -26.41 2.72
N ASN A 87 25.89 -25.39 2.13
CA ASN A 87 25.05 -25.48 0.92
C ASN A 87 23.75 -26.29 1.10
N ASN A 88 23.43 -26.75 2.31
CA ASN A 88 22.21 -27.51 2.64
C ASN A 88 21.02 -26.59 2.97
N ASP A 89 19.79 -27.13 2.90
CA ASP A 89 18.57 -26.38 3.22
C ASP A 89 18.37 -26.17 4.73
N ASP A 90 18.38 -24.91 5.17
CA ASP A 90 18.16 -24.48 6.56
C ASP A 90 16.69 -24.08 6.83
N SER A 91 15.79 -24.17 5.85
CA SER A 91 14.39 -23.70 5.99
C SER A 91 13.65 -24.37 7.13
N GLN A 92 13.83 -25.68 7.29
CA GLN A 92 13.19 -26.40 8.40
C GLN A 92 13.79 -26.03 9.76
N ALA A 93 15.11 -25.82 9.84
CA ALA A 93 15.77 -25.42 11.07
C ALA A 93 15.29 -24.03 11.50
N LEU A 94 15.23 -23.05 10.57
CA LEU A 94 14.70 -21.73 10.85
C LEU A 94 13.22 -21.77 11.29
N ALA A 95 12.39 -22.57 10.60
CA ALA A 95 10.98 -22.72 10.98
C ALA A 95 10.82 -23.31 12.39
N LYS A 96 11.60 -24.33 12.74
CA LYS A 96 11.58 -24.95 14.08
C LYS A 96 12.09 -24.00 15.16
N ALA A 97 13.14 -23.23 14.87
CA ALA A 97 13.68 -22.23 15.79
C ALA A 97 12.64 -21.13 16.09
N CYS A 98 11.96 -20.61 15.06
CA CYS A 98 10.87 -19.64 15.21
C CYS A 98 9.69 -20.19 16.02
N GLU A 99 9.29 -21.43 15.76
CA GLU A 99 8.23 -22.10 16.53
C GLU A 99 8.64 -22.28 18.01
N SER A 100 9.89 -22.66 18.26
CA SER A 100 10.43 -22.82 19.61
C SER A 100 10.47 -21.49 20.38
N ALA A 101 10.98 -20.43 19.75
CA ALA A 101 10.96 -19.08 20.33
C ALA A 101 9.53 -18.63 20.64
N GLY A 102 8.59 -18.83 19.70
CA GLY A 102 7.17 -18.52 19.88
C GLY A 102 6.53 -19.25 21.07
N LYS A 103 6.76 -20.57 21.18
CA LYS A 103 6.27 -21.38 22.31
C LYS A 103 6.85 -20.97 23.67
N LYS A 104 8.05 -20.37 23.68
CA LYS A 104 8.68 -19.79 24.88
C LYS A 104 8.20 -18.36 25.20
N GLY A 105 7.20 -17.84 24.48
CA GLY A 105 6.64 -16.50 24.68
C GLY A 105 7.24 -15.41 23.79
N GLY A 106 8.22 -15.75 22.96
CA GLY A 106 8.94 -14.82 22.08
C GLY A 106 10.44 -14.84 22.28
N GLY A 107 11.12 -13.97 21.53
CA GLY A 107 12.56 -13.78 21.55
C GLY A 107 13.17 -13.83 20.15
N ALA A 108 14.45 -13.46 20.08
CA ALA A 108 15.20 -13.49 18.84
C ALA A 108 15.73 -14.91 18.56
N VAL A 109 15.50 -15.39 17.35
CA VAL A 109 16.20 -16.51 16.72
C VAL A 109 17.48 -15.94 16.12
N LEU A 110 18.62 -16.27 16.73
CA LEU A 110 19.92 -15.77 16.29
C LEU A 110 20.52 -16.69 15.22
N LEU A 111 20.87 -16.10 14.07
CA LEU A 111 21.67 -16.71 13.03
C LEU A 111 23.14 -16.32 13.26
N GLY A 112 24.04 -17.30 13.21
CA GLY A 112 25.48 -17.07 13.25
C GLY A 112 26.01 -16.30 12.04
N GLU A 113 27.32 -16.12 12.01
CA GLU A 113 28.01 -15.62 10.83
C GLU A 113 28.05 -16.69 9.73
N GLY A 114 28.05 -16.25 8.47
CA GLY A 114 28.08 -17.08 7.28
C GLY A 114 26.77 -17.09 6.51
N THR A 115 26.69 -18.01 5.55
CA THR A 115 25.59 -18.11 4.58
C THR A 115 24.67 -19.27 4.92
N TYR A 116 23.40 -18.97 5.16
CA TYR A 116 22.33 -19.96 5.33
C TYR A 116 21.49 -20.02 4.05
N TYR A 117 21.01 -21.20 3.70
CA TYR A 117 20.26 -21.40 2.46
C TYR A 117 18.83 -21.80 2.75
N LEU A 118 17.86 -21.09 2.15
CA LEU A 118 16.46 -21.42 2.27
C LEU A 118 15.91 -21.95 0.95
N ASP A 119 15.66 -23.25 0.88
CA ASP A 119 15.01 -23.89 -0.28
C ASP A 119 13.48 -23.93 -0.14
N ARG A 120 12.93 -23.46 0.98
CA ARG A 120 11.48 -23.32 1.22
C ARG A 120 11.17 -22.02 1.99
N PRO A 121 10.00 -21.40 1.75
CA PRO A 121 9.53 -20.30 2.59
C PRO A 121 9.43 -20.68 4.08
N VAL A 122 9.58 -19.68 4.94
CA VAL A 122 9.37 -19.79 6.40
C VAL A 122 8.23 -18.87 6.82
N THR A 123 7.32 -19.38 7.66
CA THR A 123 6.19 -18.60 8.16
C THR A 123 6.16 -18.58 9.68
N VAL A 124 6.35 -17.39 10.24
CA VAL A 124 6.23 -17.10 11.66
C VAL A 124 4.77 -16.81 11.99
N ARG A 125 4.23 -17.52 12.98
CA ARG A 125 2.81 -17.45 13.38
C ARG A 125 2.60 -17.10 14.85
N HIS A 126 3.70 -16.89 15.58
CA HIS A 126 3.69 -16.50 16.99
C HIS A 126 4.13 -15.04 17.11
N ASN A 127 3.56 -14.34 18.08
CA ASN A 127 3.95 -12.97 18.42
C ASN A 127 5.37 -12.96 19.02
N ASN A 128 5.98 -11.77 19.06
CA ASN A 128 7.25 -11.51 19.75
C ASN A 128 8.46 -12.27 19.19
N VAL A 129 8.40 -12.80 17.97
CA VAL A 129 9.50 -13.57 17.36
C VAL A 129 10.28 -12.69 16.39
N VAL A 130 11.60 -12.63 16.58
CA VAL A 130 12.52 -11.88 15.72
C VAL A 130 13.51 -12.83 15.06
N ILE A 131 13.80 -12.65 13.78
CA ILE A 131 14.90 -13.34 13.10
C ILE A 131 16.07 -12.35 13.02
N ARG A 132 17.21 -12.67 13.63
CA ARG A 132 18.33 -11.74 13.77
C ARG A 132 19.65 -12.37 13.32
N GLY A 133 20.40 -11.68 12.45
CA GLY A 133 21.79 -12.00 12.14
C GLY A 133 22.80 -11.15 12.92
N LYS A 134 24.07 -11.22 12.52
CA LYS A 134 25.18 -10.46 13.13
C LYS A 134 25.58 -9.20 12.35
N GLY A 135 24.80 -8.81 11.36
CA GLY A 135 25.07 -7.72 10.42
C GLY A 135 24.88 -8.19 8.97
N PRO A 136 24.44 -7.31 8.04
CA PRO A 136 24.26 -7.67 6.63
C PRO A 136 25.58 -8.05 5.92
N ASP A 137 26.72 -7.63 6.45
CA ASP A 137 28.07 -8.01 6.01
C ASP A 137 28.49 -9.41 6.52
N LYS A 138 27.88 -9.92 7.59
CA LYS A 138 28.30 -11.15 8.30
C LYS A 138 27.33 -12.31 8.16
N THR A 139 26.03 -12.04 8.17
CA THR A 139 24.99 -13.09 8.10
C THR A 139 24.20 -12.94 6.81
N ARG A 140 24.29 -13.95 5.95
CA ARG A 140 23.59 -14.00 4.67
C ARG A 140 22.55 -15.11 4.68
N LEU A 141 21.38 -14.83 4.13
CA LEU A 141 20.31 -15.78 3.90
C LEU A 141 19.99 -15.79 2.41
N ILE A 142 20.24 -16.90 1.74
CA ILE A 142 20.01 -17.05 0.30
C ILE A 142 18.77 -17.90 0.09
N PHE A 143 17.70 -17.30 -0.41
CA PHE A 143 16.48 -17.98 -0.76
C PHE A 143 16.59 -18.56 -2.18
N ARG A 144 16.71 -19.89 -2.27
CA ARG A 144 16.98 -20.63 -3.52
C ARG A 144 15.79 -21.45 -4.02
N TYR A 145 14.60 -21.25 -3.48
CA TYR A 145 13.43 -22.01 -3.94
C TYR A 145 13.26 -21.87 -5.45
N ALA A 146 13.38 -22.98 -6.16
CA ALA A 146 13.30 -23.06 -7.60
C ALA A 146 12.20 -24.04 -8.03
N ILE A 147 11.63 -23.78 -9.21
CA ILE A 147 10.71 -24.72 -9.85
C ILE A 147 11.56 -25.73 -10.64
N PRO A 148 11.31 -27.05 -10.51
CA PRO A 148 12.16 -28.05 -11.17
C PRO A 148 12.18 -27.88 -12.70
N LYS A 149 13.24 -28.38 -13.36
CA LYS A 149 13.47 -28.20 -14.80
C LYS A 149 12.29 -28.68 -15.68
N ASN A 150 11.57 -29.72 -15.26
CA ASN A 150 10.36 -30.22 -15.93
C ASN A 150 9.18 -29.22 -15.90
N GLY A 151 9.27 -28.15 -15.09
CA GLY A 151 8.50 -26.91 -15.13
C GLY A 151 7.12 -26.94 -14.48
N VAL A 152 6.75 -28.02 -13.79
CA VAL A 152 5.56 -28.11 -12.95
C VAL A 152 5.86 -28.93 -11.70
N ALA A 153 5.52 -28.41 -10.53
CA ALA A 153 5.62 -29.12 -9.26
C ALA A 153 4.42 -28.84 -8.36
N PHE A 154 4.13 -29.75 -7.43
CA PHE A 154 3.20 -29.48 -6.34
C PHE A 154 3.99 -29.08 -5.10
N TYR A 155 3.79 -27.85 -4.65
CA TYR A 155 4.37 -27.35 -3.41
C TYR A 155 3.68 -27.99 -2.20
N ASN A 156 2.37 -28.19 -2.30
CA ASN A 156 1.53 -28.95 -1.39
C ASN A 156 0.41 -29.67 -2.17
N PRO A 157 -0.01 -30.89 -1.80
CA PRO A 157 0.60 -31.77 -0.82
C PRO A 157 1.90 -32.43 -1.33
N PRO A 158 2.74 -33.01 -0.46
CA PRO A 158 3.82 -33.92 -0.87
C PRO A 158 3.30 -35.20 -1.52
N PRO A 159 4.10 -35.88 -2.38
CA PRO A 159 3.75 -37.18 -2.96
C PRO A 159 3.30 -38.21 -1.92
N GLY A 160 2.20 -38.91 -2.19
CA GLY A 160 1.64 -39.98 -1.36
C GLY A 160 0.77 -39.51 -0.19
N SER A 161 0.63 -38.21 0.03
CA SER A 161 -0.09 -37.67 1.19
C SER A 161 -1.60 -37.81 1.09
N LYS A 162 -2.27 -37.80 2.24
CA LYS A 162 -3.73 -37.65 2.33
C LYS A 162 -4.15 -36.22 1.98
N VAL A 163 -5.29 -36.09 1.32
CA VAL A 163 -5.90 -34.82 0.92
C VAL A 163 -7.35 -34.82 1.37
N GLY A 164 -7.65 -33.93 2.31
CA GLY A 164 -8.96 -33.74 2.90
C GLY A 164 -9.63 -32.44 2.46
N PRO A 165 -10.86 -32.15 2.93
CA PRO A 165 -11.59 -30.96 2.51
C PRO A 165 -10.85 -29.64 2.74
N ASN A 166 -10.01 -29.56 3.77
CA ASN A 166 -9.23 -28.37 4.14
C ASN A 166 -7.78 -28.40 3.65
N THR A 167 -7.31 -29.46 2.98
CA THR A 167 -5.97 -29.50 2.38
C THR A 167 -5.88 -28.47 1.26
N ARG A 168 -4.81 -27.67 1.25
CA ARG A 168 -4.48 -26.76 0.14
C ARG A 168 -3.70 -27.52 -0.92
N ILE A 169 -4.18 -27.56 -2.15
CA ILE A 169 -3.45 -28.13 -3.29
C ILE A 169 -2.83 -26.98 -4.06
N ASP A 170 -1.50 -26.84 -4.03
CA ASP A 170 -0.74 -25.71 -4.57
C ASP A 170 0.23 -26.18 -5.66
N MET A 171 -0.08 -25.82 -6.91
CA MET A 171 0.71 -26.12 -8.10
C MET A 171 1.58 -24.93 -8.45
N HIS A 172 2.86 -25.18 -8.72
CA HIS A 172 3.83 -24.18 -9.15
C HIS A 172 4.34 -24.51 -10.56
N ALA A 173 4.53 -23.48 -11.39
CA ALA A 173 5.05 -23.56 -12.76
C ALA A 173 5.96 -22.36 -13.09
N ALA A 174 6.94 -22.56 -13.98
CA ALA A 174 7.87 -21.51 -14.38
C ALA A 174 7.10 -20.28 -14.90
N PRO A 175 7.39 -19.05 -14.42
CA PRO A 175 6.46 -17.94 -14.64
C PRO A 175 6.62 -17.24 -16.00
N SER A 176 7.81 -17.30 -16.59
CA SER A 176 8.13 -16.68 -17.87
C SER A 176 7.18 -17.20 -18.96
N SER A 177 6.39 -16.31 -19.55
CA SER A 177 5.40 -16.61 -20.59
C SER A 177 4.30 -17.61 -20.21
N LEU A 178 4.13 -17.94 -18.92
CA LEU A 178 3.08 -18.85 -18.45
C LEU A 178 1.70 -18.27 -18.74
N ALA A 179 0.88 -18.93 -19.55
CA ALA A 179 -0.45 -18.45 -19.94
C ALA A 179 -1.58 -19.02 -19.07
N LYS A 180 -1.45 -20.29 -18.66
CA LYS A 180 -2.50 -21.01 -17.94
C LYS A 180 -1.91 -22.13 -17.08
N MET A 181 -2.52 -22.38 -15.93
CA MET A 181 -2.27 -23.53 -15.07
C MET A 181 -3.57 -24.29 -14.84
N THR A 182 -3.52 -25.61 -14.90
CA THR A 182 -4.68 -26.50 -14.69
C THR A 182 -4.31 -27.59 -13.69
N ILE A 183 -5.12 -27.77 -12.66
CA ILE A 183 -5.00 -28.88 -11.71
C ILE A 183 -6.11 -29.89 -12.03
N MET A 184 -5.72 -31.16 -12.20
CA MET A 184 -6.60 -32.28 -12.55
C MET A 184 -6.39 -33.47 -11.62
N ILE A 185 -7.43 -34.27 -11.46
CA ILE A 185 -7.38 -35.59 -10.82
C ILE A 185 -8.18 -36.54 -11.71
N ALA A 186 -7.57 -37.65 -12.11
CA ALA A 186 -8.06 -38.48 -13.23
C ALA A 186 -8.36 -37.58 -14.46
N ASP A 187 -9.55 -37.69 -15.06
CA ASP A 187 -9.98 -36.87 -16.21
C ASP A 187 -10.77 -35.62 -15.80
N LYS A 188 -10.83 -35.29 -14.50
CA LYS A 188 -11.62 -34.16 -13.98
C LYS A 188 -10.73 -32.95 -13.70
N THR A 189 -11.10 -31.81 -14.27
CA THR A 189 -10.49 -30.51 -13.93
C THR A 189 -10.96 -30.04 -12.56
N ILE A 190 -10.02 -29.88 -11.63
CA ILE A 190 -10.29 -29.37 -10.28
C ILE A 190 -10.35 -27.84 -10.30
N GLY A 191 -9.36 -27.19 -10.92
CA GLY A 191 -9.34 -25.74 -11.11
C GLY A 191 -8.39 -25.29 -12.21
N ILE A 192 -8.62 -24.06 -12.67
CA ILE A 192 -7.84 -23.40 -13.71
C ILE A 192 -7.47 -22.00 -13.23
N TRP A 193 -6.23 -21.60 -13.49
CA TRP A 193 -5.80 -20.22 -13.48
C TRP A 193 -5.40 -19.81 -14.89
N THR A 194 -5.85 -18.63 -15.32
CA THR A 194 -5.49 -18.04 -16.62
C THR A 194 -4.88 -16.67 -16.38
N ARG A 195 -3.83 -16.34 -17.14
CA ARG A 195 -3.17 -15.03 -17.05
C ARG A 195 -4.14 -13.91 -17.40
N GLY A 196 -4.23 -12.93 -16.52
CA GLY A 196 -4.91 -11.65 -16.73
C GLY A 196 -3.94 -10.45 -16.66
N GLN A 197 -4.50 -9.25 -16.78
CA GLN A 197 -3.75 -7.98 -16.82
C GLN A 197 -2.86 -7.77 -15.57
N HIS A 198 -3.33 -8.19 -14.40
CA HIS A 198 -2.64 -7.96 -13.11
C HIS A 198 -1.93 -9.20 -12.57
N SER A 199 -1.74 -10.23 -13.41
CA SER A 199 -1.11 -11.48 -13.00
C SER A 199 0.40 -11.38 -12.73
N GLY A 200 1.06 -10.26 -13.02
CA GLY A 200 2.49 -10.07 -12.75
C GLY A 200 3.35 -11.23 -13.25
N ASN A 201 4.27 -11.72 -12.42
CA ASN A 201 5.09 -12.90 -12.71
C ASN A 201 4.58 -14.14 -11.94
N THR A 202 3.25 -14.27 -11.80
CA THR A 202 2.61 -15.41 -11.10
C THR A 202 3.21 -16.74 -11.54
N PHE A 203 3.59 -17.54 -10.55
CA PHE A 203 4.18 -18.86 -10.73
C PHE A 203 3.40 -19.95 -9.99
N ASN A 204 2.40 -19.60 -9.17
CA ASN A 204 1.65 -20.55 -8.37
C ASN A 204 0.13 -20.38 -8.50
N PHE A 205 -0.59 -21.47 -8.30
CA PHE A 205 -2.05 -21.53 -8.30
C PHE A 205 -2.50 -22.63 -7.33
N ALA A 206 -3.45 -22.28 -6.47
CA ALA A 206 -3.97 -23.20 -5.47
C ALA A 206 -5.48 -23.42 -5.57
N VAL A 207 -5.90 -24.64 -5.24
CA VAL A 207 -7.30 -25.06 -5.04
C VAL A 207 -7.43 -25.73 -3.67
N SER A 208 -8.65 -25.91 -3.20
CA SER A 208 -8.93 -26.65 -1.96
C SER A 208 -9.18 -28.13 -2.24
N GLY A 209 -8.84 -28.99 -1.29
CA GLY A 209 -9.23 -30.40 -1.33
C GLY A 209 -10.74 -30.59 -1.33
N ARG A 210 -11.51 -29.65 -0.78
CA ARG A 210 -12.98 -29.61 -0.94
C ARG A 210 -13.42 -29.53 -2.40
N GLN A 211 -12.75 -28.72 -3.22
CA GLN A 211 -13.03 -28.64 -4.66
C GLN A 211 -12.63 -29.92 -5.40
N ALA A 212 -11.63 -30.64 -4.90
CA ALA A 212 -11.27 -31.96 -5.42
C ALA A 212 -12.34 -33.01 -5.07
N LEU A 213 -12.70 -33.11 -3.79
CA LEU A 213 -13.67 -34.07 -3.27
C LEU A 213 -15.10 -33.83 -3.78
N SER A 214 -15.44 -32.61 -4.22
CA SER A 214 -16.72 -32.36 -4.88
C SER A 214 -16.80 -32.91 -6.31
N LYS A 215 -15.70 -33.40 -6.87
CA LYS A 215 -15.59 -33.84 -8.28
C LYS A 215 -15.07 -35.27 -8.44
N VAL A 216 -14.34 -35.77 -7.46
CA VAL A 216 -13.68 -37.07 -7.48
C VAL A 216 -13.90 -37.78 -6.14
N SER A 217 -14.21 -39.08 -6.20
CA SER A 217 -14.46 -39.91 -5.01
C SER A 217 -13.20 -40.14 -4.18
N ASN A 218 -13.38 -40.53 -2.92
CA ASN A 218 -12.28 -40.98 -2.06
C ASN A 218 -11.49 -42.12 -2.72
N GLY A 219 -10.21 -42.22 -2.40
CA GLY A 219 -9.33 -43.27 -2.91
C GLY A 219 -7.96 -42.76 -3.36
N ARG A 220 -7.13 -43.69 -3.85
CA ARG A 220 -5.82 -43.36 -4.43
C ARG A 220 -6.03 -42.78 -5.81
N HIS A 221 -5.41 -41.63 -6.06
CA HIS A 221 -5.48 -40.94 -7.35
C HIS A 221 -4.13 -40.34 -7.74
N THR A 222 -4.00 -40.02 -9.03
CA THR A 222 -2.91 -39.18 -9.54
C THR A 222 -3.38 -37.74 -9.62
N LEU A 223 -2.72 -36.85 -8.87
CA LEU A 223 -2.88 -35.41 -8.99
C LEU A 223 -1.95 -34.89 -10.08
N LYS A 224 -2.51 -34.28 -11.12
CA LYS A 224 -1.78 -33.81 -12.31
C LYS A 224 -1.91 -32.30 -12.45
N GLY A 225 -0.78 -31.62 -12.61
CA GLY A 225 -0.68 -30.21 -12.95
C GLY A 225 -0.27 -30.03 -14.40
N ILE A 226 -0.88 -29.09 -15.11
CA ILE A 226 -0.56 -28.74 -16.50
C ILE A 226 -0.32 -27.24 -16.59
N ALA A 227 0.85 -26.84 -17.06
CA ALA A 227 1.20 -25.45 -17.35
C ALA A 227 1.30 -25.26 -18.87
N GLU A 228 0.55 -24.28 -19.38
CA GLU A 228 0.52 -23.92 -20.81
C GLU A 228 1.18 -22.53 -20.97
N TYR A 229 2.07 -22.39 -21.95
CA TYR A 229 2.87 -21.19 -22.19
C TYR A 229 2.42 -20.50 -23.49
N LYS A 230 2.73 -19.19 -23.61
CA LYS A 230 2.35 -18.38 -24.79
C LYS A 230 2.93 -18.89 -26.11
N ASP A 231 4.03 -19.63 -26.07
CA ASP A 231 4.66 -20.26 -27.24
C ASP A 231 4.02 -21.62 -27.61
N GLY A 232 2.92 -21.99 -26.96
CA GLY A 232 2.22 -23.26 -27.17
C GLY A 232 2.81 -24.44 -26.42
N LYS A 233 3.97 -24.31 -25.77
CA LYS A 233 4.55 -25.39 -24.96
C LYS A 233 3.63 -25.74 -23.81
N LYS A 234 3.58 -27.04 -23.49
CA LYS A 234 2.91 -27.56 -22.31
C LYS A 234 3.90 -28.34 -21.46
N ARG A 235 3.84 -28.11 -20.15
CA ARG A 235 4.61 -28.86 -19.15
C ARG A 235 3.66 -29.50 -18.16
N THR A 236 4.03 -30.67 -17.68
CA THR A 236 3.19 -31.42 -16.74
C THR A 236 4.01 -31.95 -15.58
N GLY A 237 3.37 -32.05 -14.43
CA GLY A 237 3.91 -32.67 -13.23
C GLY A 237 2.81 -33.44 -12.54
N GLN A 238 3.13 -34.56 -11.91
CA GLN A 238 2.13 -35.40 -11.26
C GLN A 238 2.68 -36.05 -10.00
N ILE A 239 1.81 -36.25 -9.03
CA ILE A 239 2.12 -36.93 -7.78
C ILE A 239 0.97 -37.89 -7.40
N PRO A 240 1.26 -39.03 -6.75
CA PRO A 240 0.23 -39.84 -6.13
C PRO A 240 -0.36 -39.11 -4.92
N ILE A 241 -1.65 -39.26 -4.66
CA ILE A 241 -2.34 -38.75 -3.46
C ILE A 241 -3.41 -39.75 -2.99
N LEU A 242 -3.85 -39.61 -1.73
CA LEU A 242 -5.02 -40.31 -1.19
C LEU A 242 -6.12 -39.28 -0.85
N LEU A 243 -7.17 -39.22 -1.67
CA LEU A 243 -8.36 -38.41 -1.35
C LEU A 243 -9.14 -39.08 -0.22
N ASP A 244 -9.39 -38.34 0.86
CA ASP A 244 -10.11 -38.83 2.03
C ASP A 244 -10.99 -37.71 2.60
N SER A 245 -12.29 -37.78 2.36
CA SER A 245 -13.27 -36.80 2.85
C SER A 245 -13.34 -36.70 4.38
N LYS A 246 -12.82 -37.69 5.12
CA LYS A 246 -12.74 -37.69 6.58
C LYS A 246 -11.40 -37.17 7.10
N PHE A 247 -10.40 -37.01 6.25
CA PHE A 247 -9.11 -36.48 6.67
C PHE A 247 -9.22 -34.99 6.97
N ASN A 248 -8.87 -34.61 8.21
CA ASN A 248 -8.73 -33.23 8.61
C ASN A 248 -7.25 -32.85 8.59
N ASP A 249 -6.85 -32.10 7.58
CA ASP A 249 -5.46 -31.71 7.40
C ASP A 249 -5.08 -30.59 8.37
N THR A 250 -4.32 -30.94 9.40
CA THR A 250 -3.82 -29.97 10.39
C THR A 250 -2.49 -29.35 9.98
N THR A 251 -1.93 -29.74 8.83
CA THR A 251 -0.67 -29.16 8.34
C THR A 251 -0.86 -27.70 7.99
N ARG A 252 0.15 -26.89 8.30
CA ARG A 252 0.19 -25.46 7.98
C ARG A 252 1.37 -25.22 7.05
N PRO A 253 1.23 -25.50 5.73
CA PRO A 253 2.31 -25.26 4.78
C PRO A 253 2.80 -23.83 4.89
N ALA A 254 4.09 -23.62 4.63
CA ALA A 254 4.62 -22.26 4.65
C ALA A 254 3.99 -21.43 3.54
N ASP A 255 3.85 -20.15 3.82
CA ASP A 255 3.20 -19.20 2.96
C ASP A 255 4.11 -18.82 1.78
N THR A 256 3.61 -18.99 0.57
CA THR A 256 4.37 -18.73 -0.66
C THR A 256 4.37 -17.25 -1.07
N ARG A 257 3.81 -16.35 -0.24
CA ARG A 257 3.86 -14.89 -0.48
C ARG A 257 5.24 -14.28 -0.29
N ALA A 258 6.06 -14.84 0.60
CA ALA A 258 7.42 -14.35 0.83
C ALA A 258 8.36 -15.47 1.31
N ALA A 259 9.66 -15.30 1.11
CA ALA A 259 10.68 -16.16 1.71
C ALA A 259 10.54 -16.20 3.24
N ILE A 260 10.25 -15.05 3.86
CA ILE A 260 9.88 -14.95 5.28
C ILE A 260 8.54 -14.22 5.40
N THR A 261 7.52 -14.91 5.90
CA THR A 261 6.21 -14.31 6.19
C THR A 261 5.93 -14.30 7.68
N PHE A 262 5.63 -13.12 8.23
CA PHE A 262 5.01 -12.97 9.55
C PHE A 262 3.51 -12.89 9.34
N ALA A 263 2.77 -13.92 9.75
CA ALA A 263 1.37 -14.11 9.38
C ALA A 263 0.44 -13.99 10.59
N GLY A 264 -0.27 -12.86 10.67
CA GLY A 264 -1.48 -12.75 11.47
C GLY A 264 -2.64 -13.52 10.86
N GLN A 265 -3.63 -13.84 11.68
CA GLN A 265 -4.84 -14.54 11.24
C GLN A 265 -5.79 -13.60 10.47
N GLY A 266 -5.73 -12.29 10.73
CA GLY A 266 -6.59 -11.31 10.06
C GLY A 266 -8.02 -11.28 10.61
N PRO A 267 -9.03 -10.93 9.80
CA PRO A 267 -10.43 -10.83 10.22
C PRO A 267 -10.98 -12.11 10.84
N VAL A 268 -11.67 -11.95 11.97
CA VAL A 268 -12.36 -13.03 12.70
C VAL A 268 -13.70 -12.55 13.25
N GLY A 269 -14.61 -13.48 13.53
CA GLY A 269 -15.93 -13.16 14.07
C GLY A 269 -16.84 -12.43 13.07
N ALA A 270 -17.95 -11.88 13.57
CA ALA A 270 -18.98 -11.24 12.75
C ALA A 270 -18.61 -9.81 12.33
N LYS A 271 -19.23 -9.36 11.24
CA LYS A 271 -19.24 -7.95 10.83
C LYS A 271 -20.34 -7.21 11.59
N LEU A 272 -19.96 -6.21 12.38
CA LEU A 272 -20.86 -5.41 13.21
C LEU A 272 -21.08 -4.05 12.55
N LYS A 273 -22.29 -3.84 12.02
CA LYS A 273 -22.63 -2.60 11.29
C LYS A 273 -22.63 -1.39 12.22
N LEU A 274 -22.20 -0.26 11.68
CA LEU A 274 -22.39 1.04 12.32
C LEU A 274 -23.89 1.38 12.34
N ALA A 275 -24.36 2.00 13.43
CA ALA A 275 -25.71 2.56 13.55
C ALA A 275 -25.73 4.08 13.31
N LYS A 276 -24.57 4.73 13.34
CA LYS A 276 -24.38 6.14 12.94
C LYS A 276 -23.09 6.27 12.14
N ASP A 277 -23.06 7.25 11.24
CA ASP A 277 -21.85 7.56 10.48
C ASP A 277 -20.70 7.86 11.43
N ALA A 278 -19.54 7.26 11.19
CA ALA A 278 -18.30 7.67 11.86
C ALA A 278 -17.67 8.79 11.04
N LYS A 279 -17.50 9.96 11.64
CA LYS A 279 -16.87 11.11 11.01
C LYS A 279 -15.37 11.09 11.26
N ARG A 280 -14.62 11.75 10.38
CA ARG A 280 -13.20 12.03 10.65
C ARG A 280 -13.07 12.75 11.99
N GLY A 281 -12.12 12.31 12.81
CA GLY A 281 -11.90 12.83 14.17
C GLY A 281 -12.61 12.03 15.27
N ASP A 282 -13.63 11.24 14.94
CA ASP A 282 -14.38 10.49 15.94
C ASP A 282 -13.51 9.43 16.62
N THR A 283 -13.65 9.34 17.94
CA THR A 283 -13.05 8.28 18.79
C THR A 283 -14.11 7.39 19.42
N LYS A 284 -15.39 7.66 19.15
CA LYS A 284 -16.54 6.86 19.60
C LYS A 284 -17.36 6.43 18.40
N LEU A 285 -17.61 5.13 18.27
CA LEU A 285 -18.36 4.55 17.17
C LEU A 285 -19.64 3.93 17.70
N GLN A 286 -20.78 4.31 17.13
CA GLN A 286 -22.07 3.72 17.46
C GLN A 286 -22.34 2.51 16.56
N LEU A 287 -22.51 1.33 17.16
CA LEU A 287 -22.85 0.10 16.46
C LEU A 287 -24.33 -0.21 16.58
N ILE A 288 -24.85 -1.05 15.67
CA ILE A 288 -26.17 -1.68 15.85
C ILE A 288 -26.13 -2.65 17.05
N SER A 289 -25.02 -3.40 17.15
CA SER A 289 -24.73 -4.27 18.28
C SER A 289 -23.21 -4.34 18.51
N ALA A 290 -22.78 -4.23 19.77
CA ALA A 290 -21.39 -4.45 20.17
C ALA A 290 -21.12 -5.89 20.65
N ALA A 291 -22.09 -6.81 20.48
CA ALA A 291 -21.98 -8.19 20.95
C ALA A 291 -20.71 -8.89 20.38
N GLY A 292 -19.94 -9.52 21.26
CA GLY A 292 -18.69 -10.22 20.91
C GLY A 292 -17.43 -9.35 20.90
N LEU A 293 -17.57 -8.04 21.11
CA LEU A 293 -16.44 -7.13 21.38
C LEU A 293 -16.18 -6.97 22.88
N ARG A 294 -14.95 -6.65 23.23
CA ARG A 294 -14.49 -6.27 24.57
C ARG A 294 -13.35 -5.24 24.46
N PRO A 295 -13.10 -4.43 25.50
CA PRO A 295 -11.90 -3.61 25.57
C PRO A 295 -10.62 -4.44 25.34
N GLY A 296 -9.66 -3.86 24.62
CA GLY A 296 -8.42 -4.50 24.18
C GLY A 296 -8.53 -5.23 22.84
N ASP A 297 -9.72 -5.41 22.29
CA ASP A 297 -9.87 -6.04 20.98
C ASP A 297 -9.31 -5.15 19.85
N SER A 298 -8.48 -5.74 19.00
CA SER A 298 -8.13 -5.17 17.70
C SER A 298 -9.30 -5.31 16.74
N ILE A 299 -9.68 -4.22 16.09
CA ILE A 299 -10.73 -4.19 15.07
C ILE A 299 -10.23 -3.54 13.79
N TYR A 300 -10.77 -3.98 12.66
CA TYR A 300 -10.75 -3.22 11.42
C TYR A 300 -12.12 -2.60 11.18
N ILE A 301 -12.13 -1.37 10.69
CA ILE A 301 -13.31 -0.67 10.19
C ILE A 301 -13.22 -0.60 8.66
N ASP A 302 -14.33 -0.80 7.97
CA ASP A 302 -14.40 -0.76 6.51
C ASP A 302 -15.64 -0.02 6.03
N GLY A 303 -15.42 0.82 5.02
CA GLY A 303 -16.45 1.53 4.27
C GLY A 303 -16.49 0.96 2.85
N PRO A 304 -17.38 -0.01 2.58
CA PRO A 304 -17.43 -0.69 1.28
C PRO A 304 -17.45 0.28 0.10
N ALA A 305 -16.79 -0.09 -1.00
CA ALA A 305 -16.79 0.69 -2.23
C ALA A 305 -18.11 0.51 -3.00
N THR A 306 -19.19 1.05 -2.46
CA THR A 306 -20.53 1.03 -3.06
C THR A 306 -20.58 1.84 -4.35
N GLU A 307 -21.62 1.63 -5.16
CA GLU A 307 -21.84 2.45 -6.37
C GLU A 307 -22.05 3.93 -6.02
N ARG A 308 -22.66 4.23 -4.87
CA ARG A 308 -22.76 5.59 -4.32
C ARG A 308 -21.37 6.20 -4.11
N TRP A 309 -20.48 5.49 -3.42
CA TRP A 309 -19.11 5.94 -3.17
C TRP A 309 -18.32 6.12 -4.47
N LYS A 310 -18.35 5.12 -5.37
CA LYS A 310 -17.65 5.21 -6.66
C LYS A 310 -18.12 6.38 -7.50
N LYS A 311 -19.43 6.66 -7.52
CA LYS A 311 -20.00 7.83 -8.21
C LYS A 311 -19.53 9.14 -7.58
N LEU A 312 -19.49 9.22 -6.24
CA LEU A 312 -19.01 10.39 -5.51
C LEU A 312 -17.54 10.70 -5.84
N THR A 313 -16.70 9.66 -5.90
CA THR A 313 -15.25 9.81 -6.16
C THR A 313 -14.88 9.64 -7.64
N GLN A 314 -15.85 9.61 -8.55
CA GLN A 314 -15.64 9.36 -9.99
C GLN A 314 -14.77 8.12 -10.30
N ASN A 315 -14.76 7.13 -9.40
CA ASN A 315 -13.82 6.01 -9.45
C ASN A 315 -14.25 4.98 -10.49
N ALA A 316 -13.46 4.86 -11.56
CA ALA A 316 -13.67 3.88 -12.62
C ALA A 316 -13.13 2.48 -12.28
N CYS A 317 -12.30 2.35 -11.24
CA CYS A 317 -11.81 1.07 -10.77
C CYS A 317 -12.91 0.28 -10.06
N LYS A 318 -13.14 -0.95 -10.53
CA LYS A 318 -14.25 -1.80 -10.08
C LYS A 318 -13.88 -2.75 -8.93
N TRP A 319 -12.65 -2.71 -8.45
CA TRP A 319 -12.10 -3.66 -7.49
C TRP A 319 -11.19 -2.97 -6.47
N GLY A 320 -10.87 -3.68 -5.38
CA GLY A 320 -9.99 -3.19 -4.33
C GLY A 320 -10.73 -2.59 -3.13
N LEU A 321 -9.94 -2.11 -2.18
CA LEU A 321 -10.42 -1.59 -0.89
C LEU A 321 -9.92 -0.14 -0.72
N TYR A 322 -10.84 0.77 -0.41
CA TYR A 322 -10.60 2.21 -0.48
C TYR A 322 -10.68 2.90 0.89
N ARG A 323 -11.60 2.46 1.76
CA ARG A 323 -11.78 3.07 3.08
C ARG A 323 -11.71 1.98 4.14
N ASN A 324 -10.56 1.83 4.76
CA ASN A 324 -10.38 0.93 5.88
C ASN A 324 -9.27 1.44 6.78
N TYR A 325 -9.40 1.10 8.07
CA TYR A 325 -8.49 1.51 9.11
C TYR A 325 -8.53 0.47 10.23
N GLU A 326 -7.47 0.39 11.03
CA GLU A 326 -7.37 -0.55 12.14
C GLU A 326 -7.10 0.20 13.45
N VAL A 327 -7.82 -0.16 14.52
CA VAL A 327 -7.78 0.48 15.84
C VAL A 327 -8.03 -0.52 16.96
N ILE A 328 -7.81 -0.10 18.21
CA ILE A 328 -8.08 -0.88 19.42
C ILE A 328 -9.33 -0.33 20.10
N VAL A 329 -10.24 -1.22 20.50
CA VAL A 329 -11.37 -0.88 21.37
C VAL A 329 -10.86 -0.60 22.78
N THR A 330 -11.11 0.59 23.32
CA THR A 330 -10.66 0.99 24.66
C THR A 330 -11.76 0.92 25.72
N LYS A 331 -13.03 1.07 25.31
CA LYS A 331 -14.19 1.03 26.20
C LYS A 331 -15.43 0.61 25.42
N ILE A 332 -16.41 -0.02 26.09
CA ILE A 332 -17.73 -0.32 25.54
C ILE A 332 -18.80 0.16 26.52
N GLU A 333 -19.78 0.92 26.02
CA GLU A 333 -20.92 1.44 26.77
C GLU A 333 -22.19 1.16 25.95
N GLY A 334 -22.93 0.11 26.32
CA GLY A 334 -24.02 -0.40 25.48
C GLY A 334 -23.51 -0.80 24.09
N ASN A 335 -24.06 -0.17 23.05
CA ASN A 335 -23.63 -0.39 21.65
C ASN A 335 -22.64 0.66 21.14
N THR A 336 -22.12 1.52 22.01
CA THR A 336 -21.08 2.49 21.67
C THR A 336 -19.72 1.94 22.07
N ILE A 337 -18.77 1.92 21.14
CA ILE A 337 -17.37 1.59 21.43
C ILE A 337 -16.52 2.86 21.40
N SER A 338 -15.58 2.98 22.33
CA SER A 338 -14.49 3.97 22.25
C SER A 338 -13.25 3.31 21.66
N VAL A 339 -12.47 4.04 20.88
CA VAL A 339 -11.25 3.54 20.22
C VAL A 339 -10.02 4.40 20.55
N ASN A 340 -8.84 3.82 20.41
CA ASN A 340 -7.57 4.42 20.84
C ASN A 340 -7.03 5.54 19.92
N GLN A 341 -7.57 5.70 18.72
CA GLN A 341 -7.16 6.70 17.73
C GLN A 341 -8.39 7.28 17.02
N PRO A 342 -8.35 8.56 16.62
CA PRO A 342 -9.44 9.17 15.86
C PRO A 342 -9.54 8.54 14.47
N MET A 343 -10.75 8.50 13.92
CA MET A 343 -10.96 8.15 12.52
C MET A 343 -10.25 9.15 11.61
N ARG A 344 -9.48 8.64 10.64
CA ARG A 344 -8.75 9.47 9.65
C ARG A 344 -9.64 9.97 8.51
N ILE A 345 -10.73 9.26 8.25
CA ILE A 345 -11.70 9.50 7.19
C ILE A 345 -13.09 9.09 7.67
N GLU A 346 -14.12 9.45 6.91
CA GLU A 346 -15.50 9.10 7.18
C GLU A 346 -15.89 7.66 6.78
N PHE A 347 -16.81 7.06 7.56
CA PHE A 347 -17.42 5.75 7.32
C PHE A 347 -18.96 5.85 7.39
N PRO A 348 -19.62 6.17 6.26
CA PRO A 348 -21.07 6.35 6.21
C PRO A 348 -21.84 5.03 6.32
N THR A 349 -22.88 5.03 7.15
CA THR A 349 -23.82 3.90 7.32
C THR A 349 -24.54 3.54 6.04
N ILE A 350 -24.82 4.51 5.16
CA ILE A 350 -25.43 4.29 3.85
C ILE A 350 -24.57 3.38 2.94
N ASP A 351 -23.27 3.28 3.19
CA ASP A 351 -22.39 2.37 2.47
C ASP A 351 -22.31 0.97 3.10
N GLY A 352 -23.06 0.74 4.18
CA GLY A 352 -22.99 -0.49 4.96
C GLY A 352 -21.71 -0.61 5.78
N SER A 353 -21.12 0.52 6.21
CA SER A 353 -19.92 0.52 7.04
C SER A 353 -20.06 -0.33 8.29
N TYR A 354 -18.97 -1.03 8.64
CA TYR A 354 -18.95 -1.98 9.75
C TYR A 354 -17.57 -2.05 10.38
N VAL A 355 -17.54 -2.58 11.60
CA VAL A 355 -16.32 -3.03 12.28
C VAL A 355 -16.30 -4.55 12.34
N GLN A 356 -15.11 -5.15 12.34
CA GLN A 356 -14.94 -6.58 12.57
C GLN A 356 -13.63 -6.81 13.32
N LYS A 357 -13.64 -7.76 14.24
CA LYS A 357 -12.46 -8.14 15.01
C LYS A 357 -11.37 -8.68 14.09
N ILE A 358 -10.13 -8.39 14.42
CA ILE A 358 -8.96 -8.99 13.76
C ILE A 358 -8.05 -9.65 14.79
N LYS A 359 -7.21 -10.56 14.31
CA LYS A 359 -6.12 -11.16 15.07
C LYS A 359 -4.80 -10.92 14.34
N PRO A 360 -4.10 -9.81 14.64
CA PRO A 360 -2.82 -9.53 14.04
C PRO A 360 -1.71 -10.39 14.69
N ILE A 361 -0.64 -10.64 13.94
CA ILE A 361 0.64 -11.03 14.53
C ILE A 361 1.32 -9.77 15.06
N GLN A 362 1.94 -9.83 16.22
CA GLN A 362 2.45 -8.64 16.90
C GLN A 362 3.91 -8.75 17.28
N ARG A 363 4.62 -7.62 17.23
CA ARG A 363 5.97 -7.47 17.80
C ARG A 363 7.01 -8.42 17.20
N CYS A 364 6.92 -8.67 15.90
CA CYS A 364 7.85 -9.55 15.20
C CYS A 364 8.78 -8.76 14.26
N GLY A 365 9.94 -9.31 13.92
CA GLY A 365 10.84 -8.59 13.02
C GLY A 365 11.96 -9.39 12.40
N VAL A 366 12.66 -8.73 11.48
CA VAL A 366 13.90 -9.20 10.85
C VAL A 366 14.99 -8.16 11.07
N GLU A 367 16.15 -8.58 11.53
CA GLU A 367 17.21 -7.66 11.94
C GLU A 367 18.60 -8.10 11.50
N SER A 368 19.44 -7.13 11.13
CA SER A 368 20.91 -7.27 11.03
C SER A 368 21.36 -8.45 10.16
N LEU A 369 20.82 -8.55 8.94
CA LEU A 369 21.18 -9.62 8.01
C LEU A 369 20.97 -9.22 6.56
N TYR A 370 21.59 -9.99 5.68
CA TYR A 370 21.44 -9.89 4.23
C TYR A 370 20.51 -10.99 3.74
N ILE A 371 19.59 -10.64 2.83
CA ILE A 371 18.72 -11.59 2.13
C ILE A 371 18.93 -11.45 0.63
N GLU A 372 19.12 -12.57 -0.06
CA GLU A 372 19.13 -12.61 -1.52
C GLU A 372 18.18 -13.68 -2.01
N GLN A 373 17.40 -13.38 -3.04
CA GLN A 373 16.61 -14.41 -3.73
C GLN A 373 17.28 -14.75 -5.05
N ALA A 374 17.62 -16.03 -5.21
CA ALA A 374 18.38 -16.53 -6.36
C ALA A 374 17.53 -16.66 -7.63
N GLU A 375 16.22 -16.88 -7.48
CA GLU A 375 15.35 -17.24 -8.59
C GLU A 375 14.36 -16.13 -8.95
N ASN A 376 14.05 -15.98 -10.25
CA ASN A 376 13.02 -15.07 -10.74
C ASN A 376 11.60 -15.64 -10.52
N LEU A 377 11.23 -15.78 -9.25
CA LEU A 377 9.89 -16.13 -8.81
C LEU A 377 9.21 -14.92 -8.17
N TRP A 378 7.90 -14.80 -8.37
CA TRP A 378 7.12 -13.66 -7.86
C TRP A 378 6.74 -13.81 -6.39
N ILE A 379 7.76 -13.94 -5.56
CA ILE A 379 7.72 -14.10 -4.12
C ILE A 379 8.48 -12.94 -3.47
N SER A 380 7.95 -12.38 -2.40
CA SER A 380 8.62 -11.27 -1.68
C SER A 380 9.76 -11.79 -0.81
N SER A 381 10.66 -10.91 -0.35
CA SER A 381 11.70 -11.33 0.60
C SER A 381 11.12 -11.41 2.02
N VAL A 382 10.49 -10.34 2.50
CA VAL A 382 9.83 -10.28 3.82
C VAL A 382 8.45 -9.65 3.73
N VAL A 383 7.44 -10.28 4.32
CA VAL A 383 6.08 -9.72 4.41
C VAL A 383 5.56 -9.76 5.84
N PHE A 384 5.05 -8.62 6.31
CA PHE A 384 4.23 -8.50 7.52
C PHE A 384 2.76 -8.48 7.11
N TYR A 385 2.08 -9.63 7.20
CA TYR A 385 0.68 -9.76 6.83
C TYR A 385 -0.21 -9.78 8.07
N HIS A 386 -1.16 -8.84 8.17
CA HIS A 386 -1.85 -8.60 9.44
C HIS A 386 -0.86 -8.41 10.59
N GLY A 387 0.23 -7.67 10.33
CA GLY A 387 1.30 -7.42 11.28
C GLY A 387 1.10 -6.10 12.02
N TRP A 388 1.17 -6.13 13.35
CA TRP A 388 1.14 -4.94 14.20
C TRP A 388 2.46 -4.79 14.96
N ASN A 389 3.00 -3.57 15.04
CA ASN A 389 4.26 -3.33 15.76
C ASN A 389 5.40 -4.23 15.25
N CYS A 390 5.44 -4.52 13.95
CA CYS A 390 6.48 -5.37 13.35
C CYS A 390 7.54 -4.52 12.64
N TRP A 391 8.75 -5.05 12.46
CA TRP A 391 9.83 -4.25 11.87
C TRP A 391 10.84 -5.03 11.04
N ALA A 392 11.43 -4.34 10.06
CA ALA A 392 12.72 -4.71 9.48
C ALA A 392 13.74 -3.64 9.87
N LYS A 393 14.89 -4.04 10.44
CA LYS A 393 15.93 -3.10 10.88
C LYS A 393 17.33 -3.56 10.47
N ASN A 394 18.13 -2.71 9.83
CA ASN A 394 19.49 -3.06 9.39
C ASN A 394 19.49 -4.30 8.48
N VAL A 395 18.62 -4.30 7.46
CA VAL A 395 18.45 -5.42 6.52
C VAL A 395 18.83 -4.97 5.11
N THR A 396 19.71 -5.74 4.48
CA THR A 396 20.01 -5.59 3.05
C THR A 396 19.29 -6.67 2.26
N ILE A 397 18.58 -6.28 1.20
CA ILE A 397 17.95 -7.22 0.27
C ILE A 397 18.55 -7.04 -1.11
N LYS A 398 19.05 -8.12 -1.69
CA LYS A 398 19.42 -8.19 -3.11
C LYS A 398 18.37 -8.99 -3.88
N LYS A 399 17.90 -8.42 -4.98
CA LYS A 399 16.97 -9.07 -5.92
C LYS A 399 15.73 -9.65 -5.22
N CYS A 400 14.74 -8.82 -4.92
CA CYS A 400 13.43 -9.35 -4.51
C CYS A 400 12.64 -9.91 -5.71
N GLY A 401 11.76 -10.88 -5.49
CA GLY A 401 10.86 -11.38 -6.53
C GLY A 401 9.67 -10.45 -6.78
N ARG A 402 8.94 -10.10 -5.71
CA ARG A 402 7.81 -9.18 -5.74
C ARG A 402 8.05 -7.89 -4.95
N PHE A 403 8.23 -7.99 -3.64
CA PHE A 403 8.54 -6.85 -2.76
C PHE A 403 9.77 -7.19 -1.90
N PRO A 404 10.63 -6.22 -1.55
CA PRO A 404 11.74 -6.45 -0.64
C PRO A 404 11.19 -6.67 0.78
N VAL A 405 10.85 -5.60 1.50
CA VAL A 405 10.06 -5.65 2.74
C VAL A 405 8.72 -4.96 2.50
N TYR A 406 7.62 -5.61 2.90
CA TYR A 406 6.29 -5.07 2.65
C TYR A 406 5.31 -5.34 3.79
N GLY A 407 4.58 -4.31 4.20
CA GLY A 407 3.39 -4.47 5.04
C GLY A 407 2.15 -4.69 4.17
N SER A 408 1.27 -5.62 4.57
CA SER A 408 -0.05 -5.77 3.96
C SER A 408 -1.11 -6.00 5.03
N MET A 409 -2.13 -5.13 5.08
CA MET A 409 -3.08 -5.07 6.20
C MET A 409 -2.35 -4.89 7.55
N ALA A 410 -1.41 -3.95 7.64
CA ALA A 410 -0.47 -3.85 8.76
C ALA A 410 -0.59 -2.50 9.49
N LYS A 411 -0.17 -2.43 10.75
CA LYS A 411 -0.26 -1.22 11.56
C LYS A 411 0.98 -1.03 12.42
N TRP A 412 1.42 0.21 12.60
CA TRP A 412 2.57 0.52 13.47
C TRP A 412 3.83 -0.24 13.12
N CYS A 413 4.04 -0.54 11.84
CA CYS A 413 5.23 -1.26 11.39
C CYS A 413 6.36 -0.29 11.03
N GLU A 414 7.60 -0.78 11.12
CA GLU A 414 8.79 -0.02 10.75
C GLU A 414 9.65 -0.70 9.68
N ILE A 415 10.15 0.09 8.73
CA ILE A 415 11.29 -0.29 7.88
C ILE A 415 12.38 0.74 8.17
N ARG A 416 13.48 0.28 8.78
CA ARG A 416 14.49 1.14 9.40
C ARG A 416 15.89 0.75 8.97
N ASP A 417 16.72 1.70 8.55
CA ASP A 417 18.13 1.45 8.24
C ASP A 417 18.30 0.30 7.23
N CYS A 418 17.53 0.30 6.14
CA CYS A 418 17.47 -0.84 5.20
C CYS A 418 17.95 -0.44 3.80
N THR A 419 18.56 -1.39 3.10
CA THR A 419 19.00 -1.21 1.70
C THR A 419 18.36 -2.26 0.80
N PHE A 420 17.65 -1.84 -0.25
CA PHE A 420 17.00 -2.75 -1.19
C PHE A 420 17.54 -2.55 -2.60
N ASP A 421 18.33 -3.52 -3.07
CA ASP A 421 19.00 -3.50 -4.36
C ASP A 421 18.29 -4.45 -5.33
N ASP A 422 17.51 -3.83 -6.22
CA ASP A 422 16.94 -4.44 -7.42
C ASP A 422 15.83 -5.51 -7.16
N ALA A 423 15.08 -5.78 -8.22
CA ALA A 423 14.01 -6.78 -8.27
C ALA A 423 14.11 -7.61 -9.55
N TRP A 424 13.80 -8.90 -9.47
CA TRP A 424 13.82 -9.80 -10.63
C TRP A 424 12.80 -9.40 -11.70
N PHE A 425 11.57 -9.10 -11.29
CA PHE A 425 10.48 -8.82 -12.20
C PHE A 425 9.92 -7.40 -12.04
N LYS A 426 9.85 -6.68 -13.16
CA LYS A 426 9.38 -5.29 -13.25
C LYS A 426 8.29 -5.06 -14.31
N GLY A 427 7.67 -6.13 -14.82
CA GLY A 427 6.75 -6.08 -15.98
C GLY A 427 5.27 -5.75 -15.68
N GLY A 428 4.88 -5.53 -14.41
CA GLY A 428 3.51 -5.18 -14.02
C GLY A 428 2.96 -5.99 -12.82
N GLY A 429 1.66 -5.90 -12.54
CA GLY A 429 0.98 -6.72 -11.51
C GLY A 429 1.19 -6.29 -10.04
N GLY A 430 1.75 -5.11 -9.80
CA GLY A 430 2.06 -4.65 -8.44
C GLY A 430 3.31 -5.32 -7.89
N THR A 431 4.47 -4.92 -8.39
CA THR A 431 5.77 -5.58 -8.19
C THR A 431 6.90 -4.55 -8.13
N ALA A 432 8.01 -4.92 -7.48
CA ALA A 432 9.18 -4.09 -7.21
C ALA A 432 8.83 -2.79 -6.46
N TYR A 433 8.00 -2.93 -5.43
CA TYR A 433 7.47 -1.82 -4.63
C TYR A 433 8.12 -1.77 -3.26
N THR A 434 8.52 -0.57 -2.84
CA THR A 434 9.01 -0.31 -1.50
C THR A 434 8.06 0.64 -0.81
N GLY A 435 7.25 0.13 0.13
CA GLY A 435 6.21 0.93 0.77
C GLY A 435 5.11 0.10 1.43
N TRP A 436 3.88 0.61 1.36
CA TRP A 436 2.78 0.19 2.21
C TRP A 436 1.51 -0.15 1.41
N ASP A 437 0.91 -1.31 1.70
CA ASP A 437 -0.38 -1.75 1.13
C ASP A 437 -1.41 -1.95 2.27
N ARG A 438 -2.47 -1.13 2.30
CA ARG A 438 -3.45 -1.14 3.42
C ARG A 438 -2.72 -1.16 4.76
N CYS A 439 -1.80 -0.22 4.93
CA CYS A 439 -1.08 -0.06 6.19
C CYS A 439 -1.37 1.28 6.84
N TRP A 440 -1.28 1.30 8.16
CA TRP A 440 -1.74 2.42 8.97
C TRP A 440 -0.75 2.80 10.03
N ASP A 441 -0.40 4.09 10.08
CA ASP A 441 0.52 4.62 11.07
C ASP A 441 1.88 3.87 11.04
N CYS A 442 2.36 3.45 9.87
CA CYS A 442 3.67 2.84 9.70
C CYS A 442 4.74 3.89 9.40
N LEU A 443 5.99 3.57 9.70
CA LEU A 443 7.14 4.44 9.48
C LEU A 443 8.22 3.74 8.65
N MET A 444 8.66 4.40 7.57
CA MET A 444 9.87 4.02 6.85
C MET A 444 10.90 5.13 7.05
N GLU A 445 12.06 4.79 7.57
CA GLU A 445 13.11 5.77 7.86
C GLU A 445 14.50 5.25 7.56
N ASN A 446 15.32 6.10 6.93
CA ASN A 446 16.69 5.75 6.57
C ASN A 446 16.75 4.49 5.69
N THR A 447 15.92 4.47 4.64
CA THR A 447 15.88 3.40 3.66
C THR A 447 16.48 3.87 2.35
N GLU A 448 17.32 3.04 1.75
CA GLU A 448 17.92 3.28 0.44
C GLU A 448 17.48 2.20 -0.54
N THR A 449 17.10 2.59 -1.77
CA THR A 449 16.68 1.62 -2.79
C THR A 449 17.35 1.87 -4.12
N PHE A 450 17.59 0.81 -4.87
CA PHE A 450 18.11 0.86 -6.24
C PHE A 450 17.21 0.07 -7.18
N LYS A 451 16.88 0.67 -8.33
CA LYS A 451 16.22 -0.01 -9.46
C LYS A 451 14.91 -0.69 -9.05
N MET A 452 14.17 -0.08 -8.14
CA MET A 452 12.79 -0.47 -7.86
C MET A 452 11.85 0.16 -8.90
N ARG A 453 10.61 -0.31 -8.94
CA ARG A 453 9.59 0.34 -9.79
C ARG A 453 9.11 1.62 -9.14
N HIS A 454 8.54 1.47 -7.95
CA HIS A 454 7.90 2.54 -7.20
C HIS A 454 8.42 2.51 -5.77
N ALA A 455 9.16 3.56 -5.40
CA ALA A 455 9.80 3.72 -4.11
C ALA A 455 10.00 5.23 -3.84
N PRO A 456 9.36 5.81 -2.81
CA PRO A 456 8.43 5.17 -1.89
C PRO A 456 7.04 4.96 -2.49
N LEU A 457 6.25 4.07 -1.89
CA LEU A 457 4.92 3.73 -2.36
C LEU A 457 3.87 3.73 -1.23
N PHE A 458 2.69 4.28 -1.51
CA PHE A 458 1.45 3.97 -0.79
C PHE A 458 0.44 3.33 -1.74
N GLN A 459 -0.26 2.30 -1.28
CA GLN A 459 -1.27 1.62 -2.09
C GLN A 459 -2.48 1.20 -1.26
N TRP A 460 -3.64 1.26 -1.91
CA TRP A 460 -4.96 1.01 -1.34
C TRP A 460 -5.24 1.97 -0.17
N ALA A 461 -6.04 1.57 0.81
CA ALA A 461 -6.38 2.42 1.95
C ALA A 461 -5.21 2.69 2.93
N ALA A 462 -3.96 2.69 2.46
CA ALA A 462 -2.82 3.04 3.28
C ALA A 462 -2.94 4.49 3.75
N ALA A 463 -2.94 4.70 5.06
CA ALA A 463 -3.22 6.01 5.64
C ALA A 463 -2.41 6.34 6.89
N GLY A 464 -2.06 7.61 7.03
CA GLY A 464 -1.31 8.09 8.20
C GLY A 464 0.13 7.58 8.25
N ASN A 465 0.70 7.06 7.15
CA ASN A 465 2.07 6.53 7.17
C ASN A 465 3.09 7.65 6.95
N VAL A 466 4.31 7.45 7.44
CA VAL A 466 5.45 8.36 7.26
C VAL A 466 6.58 7.64 6.53
N VAL A 467 7.13 8.28 5.50
CA VAL A 467 8.38 7.90 4.86
C VAL A 467 9.34 9.07 4.99
N ARG A 468 10.52 8.86 5.57
CA ARG A 468 11.45 9.95 5.82
C ARG A 468 12.92 9.62 5.76
N LYS A 469 13.75 10.63 5.53
CA LYS A 469 15.23 10.52 5.52
C LYS A 469 15.71 9.35 4.64
N SER A 470 15.08 9.16 3.49
CA SER A 470 15.31 7.99 2.63
C SER A 470 15.70 8.41 1.22
N THR A 471 16.46 7.55 0.54
CA THR A 471 16.97 7.80 -0.81
C THR A 471 16.49 6.73 -1.77
N PHE A 472 15.88 7.15 -2.88
CA PHE A 472 15.26 6.24 -3.84
C PHE A 472 15.87 6.46 -5.22
N HIS A 473 16.87 5.63 -5.53
CA HIS A 473 17.55 5.66 -6.82
C HIS A 473 16.75 4.93 -7.88
N GLU A 474 16.66 5.57 -9.04
CA GLU A 474 16.10 5.00 -10.26
C GLU A 474 14.63 4.54 -10.12
N SER A 475 13.87 5.21 -9.25
CA SER A 475 12.48 4.86 -8.87
C SER A 475 11.63 6.12 -8.73
N ASP A 476 10.33 6.03 -9.05
CA ASP A 476 9.38 7.13 -8.79
C ASP A 476 8.67 6.96 -7.43
N GLY A 477 8.30 8.08 -6.80
CA GLY A 477 7.45 8.06 -5.61
C GLY A 477 5.96 7.98 -5.99
N GLN A 478 5.16 7.14 -5.34
CA GLN A 478 3.76 6.96 -5.77
C GLN A 478 2.71 6.87 -4.66
N TRP A 479 1.56 7.49 -4.94
CA TRP A 479 0.24 7.13 -4.39
C TRP A 479 -0.48 6.30 -5.44
N HIS A 480 -0.27 4.99 -5.37
CA HIS A 480 -0.47 4.15 -6.53
C HIS A 480 -1.92 3.76 -6.76
N ALA A 481 -2.72 3.52 -5.73
CA ALA A 481 -4.12 3.10 -5.88
C ALA A 481 -4.94 3.31 -4.60
N GLY A 482 -6.27 3.33 -4.75
CA GLY A 482 -7.20 2.93 -3.69
C GLY A 482 -7.35 3.86 -2.49
N TRP A 483 -7.41 5.17 -2.73
CA TRP A 483 -7.75 6.20 -1.73
C TRP A 483 -6.75 6.36 -0.58
N THR A 484 -5.46 6.22 -0.86
CA THR A 484 -4.40 6.54 0.11
C THR A 484 -4.54 7.97 0.64
N ASN A 485 -4.47 8.18 1.95
CA ASN A 485 -4.74 9.49 2.55
C ASN A 485 -3.88 9.79 3.78
N GLU A 486 -3.67 11.07 4.08
CA GLU A 486 -2.92 11.52 5.26
C GLU A 486 -1.50 10.93 5.40
N ASN A 487 -0.85 10.52 4.30
CA ASN A 487 0.52 10.02 4.35
C ASN A 487 1.53 11.17 4.19
N LEU A 488 2.71 11.03 4.77
CA LEU A 488 3.82 11.97 4.72
C LEU A 488 5.02 11.36 4.00
N ILE A 489 5.58 12.08 3.04
CA ILE A 489 6.93 11.87 2.52
C ILE A 489 7.74 13.10 2.90
N GLU A 490 8.81 12.95 3.69
CA GLU A 490 9.65 14.07 4.08
C GLU A 490 11.15 13.79 4.10
N GLN A 491 11.98 14.81 3.87
CA GLN A 491 13.44 14.67 3.92
C GLN A 491 14.00 13.58 2.98
N CYS A 492 13.26 13.21 1.94
CA CYS A 492 13.65 12.17 0.99
C CYS A 492 14.38 12.75 -0.22
N VAL A 493 15.22 11.91 -0.83
CA VAL A 493 15.78 12.11 -2.18
C VAL A 493 15.15 11.09 -3.11
N ILE A 494 14.53 11.54 -4.20
CA ILE A 494 13.89 10.67 -5.19
C ILE A 494 14.46 10.97 -6.57
N GLU A 495 15.09 9.97 -7.17
CA GLU A 495 15.74 10.05 -8.47
C GLU A 495 14.98 9.17 -9.46
N SER A 496 13.91 9.71 -10.02
CA SER A 496 13.09 8.97 -10.97
C SER A 496 13.82 8.84 -12.31
N VAL A 497 13.82 7.63 -12.87
CA VAL A 497 14.26 7.35 -14.24
C VAL A 497 13.21 6.52 -14.98
N ARG A 498 13.41 6.32 -16.28
CA ARG A 498 12.69 5.29 -17.06
C ARG A 498 13.57 4.06 -17.21
N GLY A 499 12.96 2.90 -17.44
CA GLY A 499 13.68 1.63 -17.71
C GLY A 499 13.51 0.57 -16.62
N HIS A 500 13.28 0.99 -15.37
CA HIS A 500 13.02 0.06 -14.25
C HIS A 500 11.54 -0.04 -13.89
N GLY A 501 10.64 0.35 -14.80
CA GLY A 501 9.18 0.21 -14.66
C GLY A 501 8.48 1.31 -13.84
N GLY A 502 9.21 2.35 -13.42
CA GLY A 502 8.66 3.65 -13.04
C GLY A 502 8.13 4.43 -14.26
N TYR A 503 7.26 5.41 -14.02
CA TYR A 503 6.54 6.15 -15.07
C TYR A 503 7.31 7.37 -15.60
N GLY A 504 8.45 7.69 -14.97
CA GLY A 504 9.33 8.81 -15.31
C GLY A 504 8.91 10.15 -14.71
N TYR A 505 7.81 10.20 -13.95
CA TYR A 505 7.48 11.35 -13.11
C TYR A 505 8.27 11.28 -11.82
N GLY A 506 8.60 12.43 -11.21
CA GLY A 506 9.26 12.41 -9.90
C GLY A 506 8.37 11.75 -8.87
N MET A 507 7.09 12.11 -8.91
CA MET A 507 6.03 11.49 -8.13
C MET A 507 4.74 11.35 -8.94
N TRP A 508 3.93 10.33 -8.65
CA TRP A 508 2.68 10.05 -9.35
C TRP A 508 1.55 9.63 -8.42
N ALA A 509 0.35 10.17 -8.66
CA ALA A 509 -0.89 9.76 -8.02
C ALA A 509 -1.92 9.35 -9.08
N SER A 510 -2.49 8.15 -8.95
CA SER A 510 -3.47 7.62 -9.91
C SER A 510 -4.73 8.48 -10.05
N PRO A 511 -5.29 8.62 -11.28
CA PRO A 511 -6.49 9.39 -11.53
C PRO A 511 -7.78 8.58 -11.30
N PRO A 512 -8.93 9.22 -11.08
CA PRO A 512 -10.22 8.55 -10.92
C PRO A 512 -10.65 7.71 -12.13
N ALA A 513 -10.27 8.11 -13.34
CA ALA A 513 -10.57 7.37 -14.58
C ALA A 513 -9.73 6.09 -14.77
N ASP A 514 -8.73 5.85 -13.92
CA ASP A 514 -7.89 4.66 -13.99
C ASP A 514 -8.66 3.43 -13.48
N LYS A 515 -8.96 2.50 -14.41
CA LYS A 515 -9.72 1.27 -14.13
C LYS A 515 -8.93 0.23 -13.34
N ALA A 516 -7.61 0.37 -13.25
CA ALA A 516 -6.74 -0.55 -12.52
C ALA A 516 -6.48 -0.08 -11.09
N HIS A 517 -6.38 1.24 -10.87
CA HIS A 517 -5.89 1.80 -9.62
C HIS A 517 -6.93 2.63 -8.85
N GLY A 518 -7.76 3.38 -9.57
CA GLY A 518 -8.69 4.35 -8.98
C GLY A 518 -7.98 5.55 -8.32
N PRO A 519 -8.74 6.48 -7.74
CA PRO A 519 -8.20 7.74 -7.20
C PRO A 519 -7.53 7.59 -5.83
N ASN A 520 -6.85 8.65 -5.38
CA ASN A 520 -6.20 8.75 -4.07
C ASN A 520 -6.90 9.77 -3.16
N GLY A 521 -6.83 9.55 -1.86
CA GLY A 521 -7.57 10.32 -0.87
C GLY A 521 -6.90 11.64 -0.50
N PRO A 522 -7.47 12.33 0.50
CA PRO A 522 -7.08 13.68 0.87
C PRO A 522 -5.82 13.75 1.74
N ARG A 523 -5.26 14.96 1.85
CA ARG A 523 -4.20 15.36 2.80
C ARG A 523 -2.92 14.54 2.79
N ASN A 524 -2.52 14.00 1.64
CA ASN A 524 -1.14 13.53 1.53
C ASN A 524 -0.19 14.74 1.50
N VAL A 525 1.01 14.56 2.07
CA VAL A 525 1.97 15.63 2.34
C VAL A 525 3.33 15.25 1.77
N VAL A 526 3.94 16.20 1.06
CA VAL A 526 5.33 16.14 0.60
C VAL A 526 6.05 17.33 1.21
N TYR A 527 6.99 17.06 2.11
CA TYR A 527 7.62 18.08 2.92
C TYR A 527 9.14 17.99 2.83
N ASN A 528 9.81 19.06 2.41
CA ASN A 528 11.27 19.12 2.41
C ASN A 528 11.91 17.90 1.71
N CYS A 529 11.56 17.60 0.46
CA CYS A 529 12.18 16.54 -0.35
C CYS A 529 13.04 17.15 -1.47
N ASP A 530 13.97 16.36 -2.04
CA ASP A 530 14.65 16.67 -3.30
C ASP A 530 14.26 15.61 -4.34
N VAL A 531 13.65 16.03 -5.45
CA VAL A 531 13.05 15.14 -6.44
C VAL A 531 13.58 15.50 -7.82
N SER A 532 14.10 14.51 -8.55
CA SER A 532 14.51 14.66 -9.95
C SER A 532 13.75 13.72 -10.87
N SER A 533 13.42 14.18 -12.08
CA SER A 533 12.62 13.39 -13.01
C SER A 533 12.70 13.79 -14.49
N PRO A 534 12.61 12.81 -15.41
CA PRO A 534 12.45 13.06 -16.85
C PRO A 534 11.15 13.76 -17.22
N ARG A 535 10.08 13.52 -16.45
CA ARG A 535 8.74 14.08 -16.65
C ARG A 535 8.37 15.01 -15.49
N ALA A 536 7.12 15.47 -15.44
CA ALA A 536 6.61 16.32 -14.38
C ALA A 536 7.07 15.90 -12.97
N GLY A 537 7.38 16.89 -12.13
CA GLY A 537 7.92 16.66 -10.79
C GLY A 537 6.94 15.91 -9.88
N LEU A 538 5.69 16.38 -9.84
CA LEU A 538 4.57 15.71 -9.19
C LEU A 538 3.35 15.69 -10.12
N TRP A 539 2.89 14.49 -10.49
CA TRP A 539 1.70 14.30 -11.30
C TRP A 539 0.52 13.86 -10.43
N MET A 540 -0.49 14.71 -10.29
CA MET A 540 -1.70 14.48 -9.50
C MET A 540 -2.89 14.21 -10.41
N GLY A 541 -3.30 12.95 -10.47
CA GLY A 541 -4.34 12.47 -11.37
C GLY A 541 -5.77 12.91 -11.03
N GLY A 542 -6.01 13.34 -9.80
CA GLY A 542 -7.29 13.91 -9.39
C GLY A 542 -8.05 13.15 -8.32
N MET A 543 -9.20 13.75 -7.98
CA MET A 543 -10.06 13.41 -6.86
C MET A 543 -9.29 13.49 -5.52
N ASN A 544 -8.45 14.51 -5.40
CA ASN A 544 -7.59 14.74 -4.25
C ASN A 544 -7.99 16.08 -3.62
N GLU A 545 -8.09 16.13 -2.29
CA GLU A 545 -8.35 17.36 -1.55
C GLU A 545 -7.18 17.68 -0.61
N ASN A 546 -6.79 18.96 -0.56
CA ASN A 546 -5.88 19.51 0.44
C ASN A 546 -4.55 18.76 0.62
N TRP A 547 -3.93 18.37 -0.50
CA TRP A 547 -2.54 17.93 -0.46
C TRP A 547 -1.62 19.11 -0.15
N LEU A 548 -0.57 18.84 0.63
CA LEU A 548 0.38 19.84 1.11
C LEU A 548 1.74 19.58 0.48
N ILE A 549 2.18 20.47 -0.42
CA ILE A 549 3.46 20.36 -1.14
C ILE A 549 4.33 21.52 -0.65
N LEU A 550 5.22 21.23 0.29
CA LEU A 550 5.88 22.25 1.11
C LEU A 550 7.40 22.07 1.12
N HIS A 551 8.15 23.15 0.90
CA HIS A 551 9.60 23.19 1.09
C HIS A 551 10.43 22.21 0.24
N ASN A 552 9.87 21.71 -0.87
CA ASN A 552 10.54 20.73 -1.72
C ASN A 552 11.39 21.39 -2.79
N ARG A 553 12.34 20.63 -3.33
CA ARG A 553 13.03 20.92 -4.58
C ARG A 553 12.63 19.91 -5.64
N PHE A 554 12.24 20.39 -6.81
CA PHE A 554 11.94 19.56 -7.99
C PHE A 554 12.85 19.97 -9.14
N THR A 555 13.60 19.01 -9.69
CA THR A 555 14.41 19.18 -10.90
C THR A 555 13.84 18.34 -12.03
N VAL A 556 13.24 18.99 -13.03
CA VAL A 556 12.45 18.35 -14.06
C VAL A 556 13.07 18.57 -15.44
N ASP A 557 13.32 17.48 -16.17
CA ASP A 557 13.86 17.57 -17.53
C ASP A 557 12.82 18.12 -18.51
N SER A 558 11.60 17.56 -18.50
CA SER A 558 10.48 18.07 -19.30
C SER A 558 9.12 17.88 -18.61
N GLY A 559 8.29 18.91 -18.66
CA GLY A 559 6.98 18.95 -18.00
C GLY A 559 6.93 19.92 -16.82
N PRO A 560 5.72 20.16 -16.27
CA PRO A 560 5.55 21.09 -15.17
C PRO A 560 6.15 20.57 -13.86
N GLY A 561 6.42 21.49 -12.94
CA GLY A 561 6.80 21.13 -11.57
C GLY A 561 5.70 20.33 -10.87
N VAL A 562 4.47 20.86 -10.88
CA VAL A 562 3.26 20.17 -10.42
C VAL A 562 2.22 20.15 -11.54
N PHE A 563 1.65 18.98 -11.81
CA PHE A 563 0.49 18.81 -12.68
C PHE A 563 -0.69 18.35 -11.83
N ALA A 564 -1.84 19.02 -11.93
CA ALA A 564 -3.07 18.65 -11.22
C ALA A 564 -4.27 18.67 -12.18
N LYS A 565 -5.15 17.68 -12.06
CA LYS A 565 -6.37 17.56 -12.88
C LYS A 565 -7.51 16.91 -12.11
N THR A 566 -8.71 16.93 -12.69
CA THR A 566 -9.92 16.20 -12.28
C THR A 566 -10.21 16.33 -10.79
N VAL A 567 -10.77 17.46 -10.36
CA VAL A 567 -11.16 17.65 -8.95
C VAL A 567 -9.94 17.49 -8.02
N SER A 568 -8.83 18.14 -8.39
CA SER A 568 -7.67 18.34 -7.51
C SER A 568 -7.82 19.72 -6.88
N PHE A 569 -8.29 19.80 -5.63
CA PHE A 569 -8.74 21.06 -5.04
C PHE A 569 -8.16 21.31 -3.64
N ASP A 570 -8.18 22.58 -3.23
CA ASP A 570 -7.79 23.02 -1.89
C ASP A 570 -6.33 22.72 -1.48
N HIS A 571 -5.46 22.45 -2.45
CA HIS A 571 -4.05 22.17 -2.19
C HIS A 571 -3.29 23.40 -1.69
N ILE A 572 -2.21 23.18 -0.94
CA ILE A 572 -1.27 24.22 -0.54
C ILE A 572 0.09 23.86 -1.15
N ILE A 573 0.56 24.68 -2.09
CA ILE A 573 1.85 24.55 -2.76
C ILE A 573 2.70 25.74 -2.35
N LYS A 574 3.59 25.55 -1.38
CA LYS A 574 4.25 26.66 -0.69
C LYS A 574 5.73 26.45 -0.40
N ASN A 575 6.53 27.50 -0.56
CA ASN A 575 7.96 27.53 -0.25
C ASN A 575 8.81 26.48 -1.02
N ASN A 576 8.38 26.04 -2.20
CA ASN A 576 9.12 25.07 -3.01
C ASN A 576 10.07 25.76 -4.01
N THR A 577 11.09 25.04 -4.44
CA THR A 577 11.96 25.40 -5.56
C THR A 577 11.70 24.43 -6.72
N PHE A 578 11.43 24.96 -7.91
CA PHE A 578 11.24 24.20 -9.14
C PHE A 578 12.29 24.60 -10.17
N ILE A 579 13.03 23.62 -10.70
CA ILE A 579 14.01 23.79 -11.78
C ILE A 579 13.47 23.04 -12.99
N LEU A 580 13.02 23.76 -14.01
CA LEU A 580 12.43 23.16 -15.22
C LEU A 580 13.33 23.41 -16.44
N LYS A 581 13.84 22.33 -17.06
CA LYS A 581 14.88 22.45 -18.10
C LYS A 581 14.34 22.69 -19.52
N ASP A 582 13.08 22.38 -19.79
CA ASP A 582 12.55 22.29 -21.17
C ASP A 582 12.15 23.61 -21.85
N GLN A 583 12.30 24.76 -21.17
CA GLN A 583 11.93 26.09 -21.64
C GLN A 583 10.45 26.28 -22.03
N LYS A 584 9.59 25.28 -21.78
CA LYS A 584 8.21 25.20 -22.30
C LYS A 584 7.18 25.06 -21.20
N SER A 585 7.55 24.46 -20.09
CA SER A 585 6.62 24.09 -19.04
C SER A 585 6.43 25.19 -17.98
N PRO A 586 5.20 25.35 -17.46
CA PRO A 586 4.93 26.22 -16.31
C PRO A 586 5.33 25.54 -14.99
N MET A 587 5.45 26.29 -13.90
CA MET A 587 5.68 25.74 -12.56
C MET A 587 4.53 24.81 -12.14
N VAL A 588 3.28 25.28 -12.24
CA VAL A 588 2.07 24.53 -11.92
C VAL A 588 1.13 24.50 -13.12
N HIS A 589 0.62 23.33 -13.47
CA HIS A 589 -0.38 23.15 -14.53
C HIS A 589 -1.69 22.60 -13.95
N LEU A 590 -2.74 23.42 -13.95
CA LEU A 590 -4.07 23.07 -13.46
C LEU A 590 -4.97 22.70 -14.65
N ALA A 591 -4.98 21.43 -15.03
CA ALA A 591 -5.44 20.97 -16.35
C ALA A 591 -6.97 21.00 -16.55
N THR A 592 -7.76 21.11 -15.49
CA THR A 592 -9.23 21.08 -15.55
C THR A 592 -9.81 22.19 -14.68
N ALA A 593 -10.95 22.75 -15.09
CA ALA A 593 -11.58 23.91 -14.44
C ALA A 593 -12.04 23.65 -12.99
N ASP A 594 -12.17 22.38 -12.60
CA ASP A 594 -12.53 21.93 -11.25
C ASP A 594 -11.35 21.89 -10.27
N CYS A 595 -10.14 22.26 -10.70
CA CYS A 595 -8.98 22.44 -9.83
C CYS A 595 -9.02 23.80 -9.11
N ILE A 596 -9.87 23.92 -8.08
CA ILE A 596 -10.17 25.19 -7.39
C ILE A 596 -9.62 25.23 -5.95
N GLY A 597 -9.65 26.40 -5.31
CA GLY A 597 -9.30 26.55 -3.88
C GLY A 597 -7.81 26.40 -3.56
N ILE A 598 -6.96 26.21 -4.57
CA ILE A 598 -5.52 25.99 -4.43
C ILE A 598 -4.80 27.28 -4.01
N GLU A 599 -3.86 27.16 -3.07
CA GLU A 599 -2.94 28.22 -2.67
C GLU A 599 -1.54 27.94 -3.23
N ILE A 600 -0.98 28.90 -3.96
CA ILE A 600 0.37 28.83 -4.54
C ILE A 600 1.16 30.02 -4.02
N GLU A 601 2.06 29.81 -3.06
CA GLU A 601 2.71 30.91 -2.33
C GLU A 601 4.22 30.74 -2.16
N ASN A 602 4.97 31.83 -2.29
CA ASN A 602 6.41 31.89 -1.96
C ASN A 602 7.27 30.81 -2.65
N ASN A 603 6.85 30.31 -3.81
CA ASN A 603 7.64 29.34 -4.58
C ASN A 603 8.65 30.05 -5.47
N THR A 604 9.73 29.36 -5.82
CA THR A 604 10.73 29.82 -6.78
C THR A 604 10.69 28.91 -8.01
N LEU A 605 10.43 29.47 -9.18
CA LEU A 605 10.61 28.84 -10.49
C LEU A 605 11.96 29.27 -11.08
N SER A 606 12.77 28.30 -11.52
CA SER A 606 14.02 28.46 -12.24
C SER A 606 13.88 27.78 -13.61
N GLY A 607 13.89 28.56 -14.69
CA GLY A 607 13.69 28.05 -16.06
C GLY A 607 12.22 27.84 -16.46
N GLY A 608 11.95 26.79 -17.24
CA GLY A 608 10.65 26.56 -17.87
C GLY A 608 10.27 27.69 -18.83
N ASN A 609 8.97 27.92 -19.03
CA ASN A 609 8.46 29.04 -19.82
C ASN A 609 8.26 30.35 -19.00
N ALA A 610 8.88 30.43 -17.83
CA ALA A 610 8.76 31.53 -16.87
C ALA A 610 7.35 31.75 -16.25
N LYS A 611 6.33 30.94 -16.59
CA LYS A 611 4.98 31.07 -16.02
C LYS A 611 4.82 30.25 -14.75
N ILE A 612 4.30 30.88 -13.71
CA ILE A 612 3.95 30.22 -12.43
C ILE A 612 2.77 29.25 -12.61
N ILE A 613 1.74 29.65 -13.37
CA ILE A 613 0.51 28.86 -13.56
C ILE A 613 0.16 28.77 -15.05
N ALA A 614 -0.39 27.64 -15.46
CA ALA A 614 -1.13 27.48 -16.72
C ALA A 614 -2.31 26.50 -16.56
N GLY A 615 -3.20 26.49 -17.55
CA GLY A 615 -4.39 25.64 -17.60
C GLY A 615 -5.69 26.43 -17.44
N PRO A 616 -6.85 25.79 -17.56
CA PRO A 616 -8.16 26.44 -17.49
C PRO A 616 -8.59 26.90 -16.09
N ALA A 617 -7.97 26.41 -15.02
CA ALA A 617 -8.30 26.82 -13.64
C ALA A 617 -7.35 27.88 -13.10
N GLN A 618 -7.86 28.69 -12.17
CA GLN A 618 -7.10 29.69 -11.42
C GLN A 618 -7.01 29.29 -9.94
N PRO A 619 -5.86 29.48 -9.28
CA PRO A 619 -5.76 29.27 -7.84
C PRO A 619 -6.55 30.33 -7.07
N ALA A 620 -6.94 30.01 -5.84
CA ALA A 620 -7.56 30.96 -4.92
C ALA A 620 -6.56 31.99 -4.38
N VAL A 621 -5.28 31.61 -4.26
CA VAL A 621 -4.19 32.50 -3.85
C VAL A 621 -2.97 32.24 -4.73
N ASN A 622 -2.35 33.32 -5.21
CA ASN A 622 -1.10 33.28 -5.98
C ASN A 622 -0.21 34.46 -5.59
N ASN A 623 0.58 34.29 -4.52
CA ASN A 623 1.30 35.40 -3.89
C ASN A 623 2.80 35.10 -3.75
N ASN A 624 3.63 36.13 -3.92
CA ASN A 624 5.07 36.11 -3.63
C ASN A 624 5.89 34.99 -4.34
N ASN A 625 5.37 34.43 -5.43
CA ASN A 625 6.11 33.49 -6.25
C ASN A 625 7.15 34.25 -7.10
N LYS A 626 8.34 33.68 -7.25
CA LYS A 626 9.46 34.28 -7.97
C LYS A 626 9.82 33.43 -9.18
N THR A 627 10.14 34.08 -10.29
CA THR A 627 10.71 33.43 -11.46
C THR A 627 12.14 33.91 -11.67
N LEU A 628 13.05 32.97 -11.91
CA LEU A 628 14.47 33.19 -12.16
C LEU A 628 14.87 32.53 -13.50
N PRO A 629 15.95 33.00 -14.13
CA PRO A 629 16.61 32.25 -15.21
C PRO A 629 16.98 30.84 -14.76
N LEU A 630 17.14 29.92 -15.73
CA LEU A 630 17.53 28.55 -15.44
C LEU A 630 18.89 28.51 -14.73
N THR A 631 18.86 28.06 -13.48
CA THR A 631 20.00 27.92 -12.58
C THR A 631 19.84 26.65 -11.75
N ASN A 632 20.94 26.17 -11.16
CA ASN A 632 20.89 25.11 -10.17
C ASN A 632 20.45 25.65 -8.79
N ALA A 633 19.19 26.06 -8.69
CA ALA A 633 18.65 26.66 -7.47
C ALA A 633 18.72 25.68 -6.28
N PRO A 634 19.12 26.13 -5.08
CA PRO A 634 19.30 25.25 -3.93
C PRO A 634 17.96 24.74 -3.40
N ARG A 635 18.03 23.63 -2.65
CA ARG A 635 16.88 23.11 -1.90
C ARG A 635 16.46 24.10 -0.81
N PRO A 636 15.15 24.34 -0.62
CA PRO A 636 14.66 25.16 0.48
C PRO A 636 15.15 24.65 1.83
N ARG A 637 15.41 25.57 2.76
CA ARG A 637 15.76 25.26 4.15
C ARG A 637 14.58 25.68 5.04
N PRO A 638 13.62 24.78 5.34
CA PRO A 638 12.54 25.13 6.26
C PRO A 638 13.09 25.38 7.67
N ALA A 639 12.43 26.25 8.43
CA ALA A 639 12.76 26.49 9.84
C ALA A 639 12.62 25.21 10.69
N VAL A 640 11.68 24.33 10.31
CA VAL A 640 11.50 23.01 10.89
C VAL A 640 11.86 21.97 9.84
N ALA A 641 12.95 21.23 10.04
CA ALA A 641 13.46 20.31 9.03
C ALA A 641 12.55 19.09 8.80
N SER A 642 11.85 18.65 9.85
CA SER A 642 10.94 17.50 9.87
C SER A 642 9.67 17.89 10.62
N ILE A 643 8.53 17.82 9.93
CA ILE A 643 7.24 18.07 10.58
C ILE A 643 6.87 16.90 11.48
N TYR A 644 7.28 15.68 11.13
CA TYR A 644 7.06 14.49 11.95
C TYR A 644 7.80 14.55 13.29
N GLU A 645 9.12 14.81 13.29
CA GLU A 645 9.91 14.93 14.53
C GLU A 645 9.42 16.09 15.38
N TRP A 646 9.05 17.22 14.75
CA TRP A 646 8.44 18.34 15.46
C TRP A 646 7.14 17.93 16.15
N GLN A 647 6.25 17.17 15.49
CA GLN A 647 5.03 16.66 16.12
C GLN A 647 5.36 15.76 17.32
N LEU A 648 6.33 14.83 17.19
CA LEU A 648 6.72 13.95 18.28
C LEU A 648 7.29 14.70 19.49
N GLN A 649 8.09 15.74 19.26
CA GLN A 649 8.67 16.55 20.34
C GLN A 649 7.59 17.37 21.05
N ASN A 650 6.67 17.99 20.31
CA ASN A 650 5.62 18.83 20.88
C ASN A 650 4.44 18.06 21.47
N ALA A 651 4.26 16.78 21.09
CA ALA A 651 3.31 15.89 21.71
C ALA A 651 3.74 15.40 23.10
N LYS A 652 5.05 15.37 23.39
CA LYS A 652 5.59 15.00 24.72
C LYS A 652 5.46 16.13 25.75
N ASN A 653 5.28 17.37 25.29
CA ASN A 653 5.16 18.56 26.12
C ASN A 653 3.70 18.91 26.45
N LYS A 654 2.75 18.04 26.09
CA LYS A 654 1.31 18.13 26.37
C LYS A 654 0.88 16.87 27.09
#